data_AF-A0A7C8VJX5-F1
#
_entry.id   AF-A0A7C8VJX5-F1
#
_cell.length_a   1.000
_cell.length_b   1.000
_cell.length_c   1.000
_cell.angle_alpha   90.00
_cell.angle_beta   90.00
_cell.angle_gamma   90.00
#
_symmetry.space_group_name_H-M   'P 1'
#
loop_
_entity.id
_entity.type
_entity.pdbx_description
1 polymer ?
#
loop_
_entity_poly.entity_id
_entity_poly.type
_entity_poly.pdbx_seq_one_letter_code
_entity_poly.pdbx_strand_id
1 'polypeptide(L)'
;MPPLGSLTVRISNLPPSISQEKVVATARSKFSEYISECDSLKCLKSLITPNPNDAGKTQVAVVTLDRPLPTLFSDKGDEETLSFDFDGDCHIVTIDRHFRGLTCLHNGGAIEAVDLIFVTGLAGHAYGSWKASGKTTMWIEDFLIKENFKDQFRVLVYGYNSMLVKSTSVAGISDFAHTFLAVVARARTLDKNSQGRKIIFFGHSLGGLVVKEAICTAASVGPGNPGYYDILRSTSAAFFFGVPNSGIRVEEWKYMVQGQPNWDLIHDLRPESTYLRLLHEHFRGFVREKLARFRIVTILETRETETVKEVNGVWKRAGETKLMVPRSSALSNINEAQDDILLRDADHSGVAKFSSSNDPEYELLKERIEKYVYEAQQVIEETSESGTTDITKLEKRYFDVPYSRNPGYVQRKDISLKLEELLLQKNEDEQIKVAICALGGAGKTQVLLNFAYQSRENHHVFWLYGSSLELIEAGLVKVAATVGLSKGGLEAEKICLMLKDWLDSEVSGNWILLVDAVDSLDETLTAGIQKYLPSKRGTIIFTTRNRDITGRLVYPGYCLELSEGMTTDEALATFRPYGDQDINTDDQESVMILLEELEFFPLAIAQAAGYLRKTGIRVNEYRERLRKHDFKLLSQQPTDQIGGPSPEAVMKTWDISYQHIKERNSSATKLLEVLSLLAYQEISMSLFIFETDNPMSTLDIEDEIDFDNAVSELLSFNLVYSFRSATGESTFKLHRLVSLWTRHLIKDRLDTKTAALDVVRLKFPDPVQATLQECSKLALHVETILKNVAQDSELGKTPPGLKNRYADYLHYSCQFSTADTFYRESFEYYEKALGKDHYVPNQIATKLAWNLMKLGKHGEAREWLQRVLSNLKPSTKQMAETHADALQRMGYSYCSQDQDFNKGLEYYHQALKEYTKTFGENYQATLEVTSLIGSAYGGLGRFDEALQFCKRAQSGLELHLGSDHENTILNSARMAAIYYKQGKYNEALEWQQQCLEYYEKTFGKTHNITLLMLDSIGLSLQKLERFEEALESHQRALTGQIEVLGPLHPETLISTCNIGSVYFTREEYREALEKFEYVVITGQTALPAGHGLVYHAVRMVAQSYEKLSEDVPEKFKELLNLAGGPYGNMPVQPPPEIRLDTNERVRRRDKVTGYFKRWR
;
A
#
# COMPACT_ATOMS: atom_id res chain seq x y z
N MET A 1 -32.83 -12.82 56.91
CA MET A 1 -33.69 -11.96 56.07
C MET A 1 -32.99 -11.78 54.74
N PRO A 2 -33.53 -12.25 53.61
CA PRO A 2 -32.99 -11.81 52.33
C PRO A 2 -33.28 -10.31 52.21
N PRO A 3 -32.38 -9.48 51.64
CA PRO A 3 -32.59 -8.05 51.62
C PRO A 3 -33.88 -7.75 50.85
N LEU A 4 -34.67 -6.79 51.32
CA LEU A 4 -35.66 -6.10 50.50
C LEU A 4 -34.94 -5.56 49.26
N GLY A 5 -34.96 -6.31 48.16
CA GLY A 5 -34.16 -6.06 46.96
C GLY A 5 -35.05 -5.82 45.76
N SER A 6 -34.79 -4.73 45.05
CA SER A 6 -35.42 -4.48 43.75
C SER A 6 -35.01 -5.53 42.71
N LEU A 7 -35.93 -5.86 41.80
CA LEU A 7 -35.70 -6.80 40.71
C LEU A 7 -35.81 -6.08 39.37
N THR A 8 -34.81 -6.23 38.51
CA THR A 8 -34.84 -5.71 37.13
C THR A 8 -35.05 -6.86 36.16
N VAL A 9 -36.07 -6.78 35.31
CA VAL A 9 -36.40 -7.78 34.28
C VAL A 9 -36.39 -7.16 32.89
N ARG A 10 -36.09 -7.98 31.88
CA ARG A 10 -36.24 -7.65 30.47
C ARG A 10 -37.52 -8.29 29.94
N ILE A 11 -38.36 -7.51 29.30
CA ILE A 11 -39.58 -7.95 28.63
C ILE A 11 -39.35 -7.77 27.13
N SER A 12 -39.31 -8.86 26.38
CA SER A 12 -39.05 -8.89 24.94
C SER A 12 -40.30 -9.30 24.15
N ASN A 13 -40.27 -9.08 22.83
CA ASN A 13 -41.39 -9.35 21.91
C ASN A 13 -42.62 -8.46 22.15
N LEU A 14 -42.42 -7.23 22.63
CA LEU A 14 -43.50 -6.27 22.77
C LEU A 14 -43.94 -5.75 21.38
N PRO A 15 -45.24 -5.45 21.18
CA PRO A 15 -45.73 -4.88 19.95
C PRO A 15 -44.99 -3.59 19.58
N PRO A 16 -44.79 -3.29 18.29
CA PRO A 16 -44.27 -2.00 17.88
C PRO A 16 -45.26 -0.89 18.27
N SER A 17 -44.73 0.26 18.71
CA SER A 17 -45.50 1.46 19.06
C SER A 17 -46.31 1.41 20.35
N ILE A 18 -46.09 0.43 21.25
CA ILE A 18 -46.74 0.43 22.56
C ILE A 18 -46.06 1.46 23.49
N SER A 19 -46.85 2.22 24.25
CA SER A 19 -46.29 3.24 25.15
C SER A 19 -45.71 2.61 26.41
N GLN A 20 -44.68 3.25 26.97
CA GLN A 20 -44.03 2.79 28.19
C GLN A 20 -45.01 2.68 29.36
N GLU A 21 -45.95 3.62 29.48
CA GLU A 21 -46.97 3.64 30.54
C GLU A 21 -47.87 2.41 30.47
N LYS A 22 -48.29 2.00 29.26
CA LYS A 22 -49.12 0.81 29.05
C LYS A 22 -48.37 -0.46 29.43
N VAL A 23 -47.12 -0.61 28.99
CA VAL A 23 -46.28 -1.77 29.35
C VAL A 23 -46.10 -1.86 30.86
N VAL A 24 -45.81 -0.73 31.53
CA VAL A 24 -45.67 -0.70 32.99
C VAL A 24 -46.98 -1.03 33.69
N ALA A 25 -48.12 -0.51 33.24
CA ALA A 25 -49.42 -0.81 33.84
C ALA A 25 -49.76 -2.30 33.72
N THR A 26 -49.62 -2.88 32.52
CA THR A 26 -49.88 -4.31 32.26
C THR A 26 -48.90 -5.19 33.05
N ALA A 27 -47.59 -4.86 33.06
CA ALA A 27 -46.60 -5.59 33.83
C ALA A 27 -46.90 -5.55 35.34
N ARG A 28 -47.28 -4.39 35.89
CA ARG A 28 -47.68 -4.28 37.31
C ARG A 28 -48.88 -5.15 37.63
N SER A 29 -49.91 -5.12 36.78
CA SER A 29 -51.10 -5.95 36.95
C SER A 29 -50.75 -7.44 36.90
N LYS A 30 -50.00 -7.87 35.88
CA LYS A 30 -49.66 -9.29 35.69
C LYS A 30 -48.67 -9.82 36.71
N PHE A 31 -47.67 -9.04 37.10
CA PHE A 31 -46.67 -9.49 38.08
C PHE A 31 -47.21 -9.53 39.50
N SER A 32 -48.30 -8.79 39.81
CA SER A 32 -48.97 -8.87 41.10
C SER A 32 -49.57 -10.27 41.37
N GLU A 33 -49.86 -11.05 40.32
CA GLU A 33 -50.30 -12.45 40.45
C GLU A 33 -49.22 -13.37 41.07
N TYR A 34 -47.95 -12.92 41.09
CA TYR A 34 -46.78 -13.70 41.52
C TYR A 34 -46.23 -13.25 42.89
N ILE A 35 -47.03 -12.52 43.66
CA ILE A 35 -46.65 -11.99 44.98
C ILE A 35 -47.69 -12.42 46.00
N SER A 36 -47.27 -12.82 47.20
CA SER A 36 -48.13 -13.38 48.24
C SER A 36 -48.85 -12.33 49.11
N GLU A 37 -48.64 -11.03 48.89
CA GLU A 37 -49.09 -9.93 49.76
C GLU A 37 -50.06 -8.97 49.03
N CYS A 38 -51.05 -8.43 49.75
CA CYS A 38 -52.08 -7.51 49.22
C CYS A 38 -51.58 -6.08 48.85
N ASP A 39 -50.27 -5.84 48.85
CA ASP A 39 -49.70 -4.54 48.50
C ASP A 39 -49.46 -4.40 46.99
N SER A 40 -49.81 -3.24 46.42
CA SER A 40 -49.60 -2.99 44.99
C SER A 40 -48.10 -2.94 44.63
N LEU A 41 -47.67 -3.76 43.68
CA LEU A 41 -46.31 -3.75 43.12
C LEU A 41 -45.96 -2.36 42.55
N LYS A 42 -44.77 -1.83 42.88
CA LYS A 42 -44.31 -0.53 42.38
C LYS A 42 -43.20 -0.71 41.33
N CYS A 43 -43.36 -0.02 40.20
CA CYS A 43 -42.32 0.14 39.20
C CYS A 43 -41.43 1.33 39.60
N LEU A 44 -40.15 1.07 39.88
CA LEU A 44 -39.17 2.08 40.26
C LEU A 44 -38.60 2.80 39.04
N LYS A 45 -38.31 2.05 37.96
CA LYS A 45 -37.76 2.54 36.70
C LYS A 45 -38.27 1.69 35.55
N SER A 46 -38.45 2.30 34.40
CA SER A 46 -38.80 1.59 33.17
C SER A 46 -38.22 2.31 31.98
N LEU A 47 -37.86 1.52 30.97
CA LEU A 47 -37.34 2.00 29.70
C LEU A 47 -37.85 1.08 28.60
N ILE A 48 -38.33 1.64 27.49
CA ILE A 48 -38.73 0.88 26.31
C ILE A 48 -37.93 1.33 25.08
N THR A 49 -37.37 0.37 24.35
CA THR A 49 -36.52 0.60 23.17
C THR A 49 -36.84 -0.40 22.06
N PRO A 50 -36.46 -0.13 20.81
CA PRO A 50 -36.54 -1.11 19.73
C PRO A 50 -35.67 -2.34 20.03
N ASN A 51 -36.15 -3.52 19.64
CA ASN A 51 -35.39 -4.76 19.81
C ASN A 51 -34.27 -4.88 18.76
N PRO A 52 -32.97 -4.85 19.14
CA PRO A 52 -31.88 -4.91 18.17
C PRO A 52 -31.75 -6.29 17.50
N ASN A 53 -32.34 -7.35 18.08
CA ASN A 53 -32.18 -8.71 17.57
C ASN A 53 -33.09 -9.03 16.37
N ASP A 54 -34.10 -8.21 16.09
CA ASP A 54 -35.11 -8.46 15.06
C ASP A 54 -35.36 -7.28 14.09
N ALA A 55 -34.40 -6.35 14.01
CA ALA A 55 -34.50 -5.11 13.23
C ALA A 55 -35.51 -4.08 13.79
N GLY A 56 -35.83 -4.14 15.09
CA GLY A 56 -36.82 -3.25 15.70
C GLY A 56 -38.26 -3.57 15.29
N LYS A 57 -38.52 -4.80 14.83
CA LYS A 57 -39.89 -5.28 14.55
C LYS A 57 -40.71 -5.39 15.83
N THR A 58 -40.05 -5.69 16.94
CA THR A 58 -40.62 -5.66 18.29
C THR A 58 -39.90 -4.64 19.15
N GLN A 59 -40.48 -4.34 20.32
CA GLN A 59 -39.84 -3.55 21.36
C GLN A 59 -39.34 -4.45 22.51
N VAL A 60 -38.36 -3.95 23.24
CA VAL A 60 -37.88 -4.51 24.50
C VAL A 60 -38.09 -3.47 25.58
N ALA A 61 -38.61 -3.90 26.73
CA ALA A 61 -38.72 -3.07 27.92
C ALA A 61 -37.82 -3.60 29.04
N VAL A 62 -37.12 -2.69 29.70
CA VAL A 62 -36.37 -2.96 30.94
C VAL A 62 -37.17 -2.37 32.08
N VAL A 63 -37.59 -3.20 33.04
CA VAL A 63 -38.47 -2.80 34.14
C VAL A 63 -37.82 -3.15 35.48
N THR A 64 -37.65 -2.16 36.35
CA THR A 64 -37.15 -2.34 37.71
C THR A 64 -38.29 -2.22 38.71
N LEU A 65 -38.50 -3.27 39.49
CA LEU A 65 -39.55 -3.42 40.50
C LEU A 65 -38.99 -3.18 41.90
N ASP A 66 -39.84 -2.75 42.84
CA ASP A 66 -39.45 -2.46 44.23
C ASP A 66 -39.13 -3.72 45.06
N ARG A 67 -39.51 -4.91 44.58
CA ARG A 67 -39.36 -6.19 45.27
C ARG A 67 -39.22 -7.35 44.26
N PRO A 68 -38.74 -8.54 44.68
CA PRO A 68 -38.57 -9.69 43.78
C PRO A 68 -39.90 -10.40 43.48
N LEU A 69 -39.92 -11.23 42.42
CA LEU A 69 -41.04 -12.07 42.00
C LEU A 69 -40.73 -13.55 42.25
N PRO A 70 -40.90 -14.04 43.50
CA PRO A 70 -40.39 -15.34 43.90
C PRO A 70 -41.07 -16.53 43.21
N THR A 71 -42.36 -16.44 42.88
CA THR A 71 -43.08 -17.56 42.23
C THR A 71 -42.94 -17.57 40.71
N LEU A 72 -42.60 -16.44 40.08
CA LEU A 72 -42.51 -16.34 38.62
C LEU A 72 -41.41 -17.27 38.05
N PHE A 73 -40.27 -17.37 38.71
CA PHE A 73 -39.12 -18.18 38.24
C PHE A 73 -38.89 -19.46 39.07
N SER A 74 -39.90 -19.89 39.84
CA SER A 74 -39.69 -20.82 40.96
C SER A 74 -39.30 -22.25 40.58
N ASP A 75 -39.64 -22.74 39.37
CA ASP A 75 -39.36 -24.14 38.96
C ASP A 75 -38.92 -24.35 37.48
N LYS A 76 -38.88 -23.30 36.64
CA LYS A 76 -38.76 -23.44 35.16
C LYS A 76 -37.52 -22.81 34.52
N GLY A 77 -36.63 -22.21 35.30
CA GLY A 77 -35.44 -21.51 34.81
C GLY A 77 -35.55 -19.99 34.97
N ASP A 78 -34.73 -19.26 34.22
CA ASP A 78 -34.52 -17.81 34.36
C ASP A 78 -35.28 -16.95 33.31
N GLU A 79 -36.16 -17.60 32.56
CA GLU A 79 -36.93 -17.04 31.46
C GLU A 79 -38.34 -17.64 31.50
N GLU A 80 -39.35 -16.81 31.30
CA GLU A 80 -40.76 -17.21 31.29
C GLU A 80 -41.50 -16.53 30.14
N THR A 81 -42.55 -17.18 29.65
CA THR A 81 -43.40 -16.64 28.59
C THR A 81 -44.79 -16.32 29.16
N LEU A 82 -45.21 -15.06 29.07
CA LEU A 82 -46.50 -14.60 29.57
C LEU A 82 -47.34 -13.98 28.45
N SER A 83 -48.65 -13.96 28.65
CA SER A 83 -49.61 -13.24 27.81
C SER A 83 -49.89 -11.86 28.41
N PHE A 84 -49.60 -10.81 27.64
CA PHE A 84 -49.89 -9.42 27.96
C PHE A 84 -51.08 -8.97 27.09
N ASP A 85 -52.12 -8.48 27.74
CA ASP A 85 -53.29 -7.89 27.07
C ASP A 85 -53.09 -6.38 27.00
N PHE A 86 -53.11 -5.84 25.78
CA PHE A 86 -53.10 -4.42 25.51
C PHE A 86 -54.40 -4.06 24.77
N ASP A 87 -55.34 -3.43 25.49
CA ASP A 87 -56.61 -2.93 24.94
C ASP A 87 -57.48 -4.00 24.23
N GLY A 88 -57.40 -5.28 24.65
CA GLY A 88 -58.16 -6.41 24.10
C GLY A 88 -57.36 -7.31 23.16
N ASP A 89 -56.13 -6.92 22.80
CA ASP A 89 -55.23 -7.71 21.97
C ASP A 89 -54.18 -8.44 22.84
N CYS A 90 -54.21 -9.77 22.77
CA CYS A 90 -53.33 -10.64 23.54
C CYS A 90 -52.00 -10.88 22.81
N HIS A 91 -50.90 -10.45 23.42
CA HIS A 91 -49.54 -10.63 22.91
C HIS A 91 -48.71 -11.55 23.81
N ILE A 92 -47.95 -12.45 23.18
CA ILE A 92 -47.03 -13.35 23.88
C ILE A 92 -45.69 -12.63 24.05
N VAL A 93 -45.31 -12.37 25.30
CA VAL A 93 -44.04 -11.71 25.66
C VAL A 93 -43.13 -12.68 26.40
N THR A 94 -41.82 -12.45 26.26
CA THR A 94 -40.80 -13.21 26.97
C THR A 94 -40.20 -12.34 28.07
N ILE A 95 -40.14 -12.87 29.29
CA ILE A 95 -39.60 -12.18 30.45
C ILE A 95 -38.38 -12.94 30.92
N ASP A 96 -37.24 -12.27 30.94
CA ASP A 96 -36.01 -12.88 31.42
C ASP A 96 -35.27 -11.95 32.38
N ARG A 97 -34.51 -12.59 33.29
CA ARG A 97 -33.76 -11.91 34.34
C ARG A 97 -32.25 -11.96 34.13
N HIS A 98 -31.77 -12.27 32.92
CA HIS A 98 -30.34 -12.38 32.61
C HIS A 98 -29.86 -11.55 31.43
N PHE A 99 -30.80 -11.07 30.61
CA PHE A 99 -30.58 -10.18 29.49
C PHE A 99 -29.65 -10.83 28.43
N ARG A 100 -29.89 -12.10 28.11
CA ARG A 100 -29.09 -12.85 27.12
C ARG A 100 -29.25 -12.26 25.71
N GLY A 101 -28.15 -12.08 24.97
CA GLY A 101 -28.15 -11.39 23.68
C GLY A 101 -28.05 -9.87 23.82
N LEU A 102 -28.34 -9.12 22.74
CA LEU A 102 -28.28 -7.67 22.75
C LEU A 102 -29.57 -7.06 23.32
N THR A 103 -29.42 -6.05 24.17
CA THR A 103 -30.51 -5.23 24.70
C THR A 103 -30.17 -3.76 24.45
N CYS A 104 -31.05 -3.05 23.74
CA CYS A 104 -30.89 -1.60 23.53
C CYS A 104 -31.34 -0.85 24.78
N LEU A 105 -30.50 0.03 25.33
CA LEU A 105 -30.87 0.90 26.46
C LEU A 105 -31.13 2.34 26.04
N HIS A 106 -30.65 2.76 24.88
CA HIS A 106 -30.89 4.09 24.34
C HIS A 106 -30.64 4.04 22.85
N ASN A 107 -31.57 4.52 22.03
CA ASN A 107 -31.52 4.33 20.57
C ASN A 107 -30.85 5.48 19.80
N GLY A 108 -30.45 6.57 20.46
CA GLY A 108 -29.90 7.77 19.81
C GLY A 108 -30.91 8.51 18.93
N GLY A 109 -30.72 9.82 18.74
CA GLY A 109 -31.63 10.66 17.92
C GLY A 109 -31.21 10.80 16.45
N ALA A 110 -29.93 10.58 16.12
CA ALA A 110 -29.35 10.86 14.80
C ALA A 110 -29.03 9.58 13.99
N ILE A 111 -29.07 9.70 12.66
CA ILE A 111 -28.69 8.61 11.72
C ILE A 111 -27.20 8.23 11.92
N GLU A 112 -26.36 9.20 12.29
CA GLU A 112 -24.90 9.12 12.44
C GLU A 112 -24.41 8.73 13.85
N ALA A 113 -25.29 8.17 14.69
CA ALA A 113 -24.93 7.82 16.06
C ALA A 113 -23.86 6.71 16.16
N VAL A 114 -22.94 6.82 17.13
CA VAL A 114 -21.93 5.80 17.45
C VAL A 114 -22.55 4.67 18.29
N ASP A 115 -22.23 3.40 18.00
CA ASP A 115 -22.68 2.26 18.79
C ASP A 115 -21.77 2.03 20.01
N LEU A 116 -22.28 2.25 21.22
CA LEU A 116 -21.62 1.87 22.48
C LEU A 116 -22.11 0.49 22.91
N ILE A 117 -21.23 -0.51 22.87
CA ILE A 117 -21.59 -1.91 23.15
C ILE A 117 -20.92 -2.40 24.43
N PHE A 118 -21.72 -2.60 25.48
CA PHE A 118 -21.29 -3.02 26.81
C PHE A 118 -21.39 -4.54 26.99
N VAL A 119 -20.26 -5.19 27.24
CA VAL A 119 -20.10 -6.64 27.36
C VAL A 119 -19.74 -7.02 28.79
N THR A 120 -20.54 -7.89 29.38
CA THR A 120 -20.45 -8.19 30.82
C THR A 120 -19.38 -9.22 31.19
N GLY A 121 -18.99 -9.21 32.46
CA GLY A 121 -17.96 -10.09 33.01
C GLY A 121 -18.44 -11.47 33.43
N LEU A 122 -17.52 -12.26 33.98
CA LEU A 122 -17.77 -13.62 34.44
C LEU A 122 -18.77 -13.65 35.59
N ALA A 123 -19.77 -14.54 35.51
CA ALA A 123 -20.90 -14.61 36.43
C ALA A 123 -21.62 -13.26 36.62
N GLY A 124 -21.44 -12.34 35.68
CA GLY A 124 -22.01 -11.00 35.69
C GLY A 124 -23.39 -10.99 35.04
N HIS A 125 -24.37 -10.42 35.72
CA HIS A 125 -25.66 -10.11 35.11
C HIS A 125 -25.49 -8.98 34.08
N ALA A 126 -26.16 -9.04 32.92
CA ALA A 126 -25.90 -8.07 31.84
C ALA A 126 -26.14 -6.62 32.29
N TYR A 127 -27.24 -6.40 33.01
CA TYR A 127 -27.55 -5.11 33.64
C TYR A 127 -26.78 -4.89 34.96
N GLY A 128 -26.53 -5.97 35.72
CA GLY A 128 -26.02 -5.88 37.09
C GLY A 128 -24.53 -5.61 37.18
N SER A 129 -23.77 -5.95 36.13
CA SER A 129 -22.33 -5.67 36.03
C SER A 129 -22.03 -4.17 36.10
N TRP A 130 -22.97 -3.34 35.64
CA TRP A 130 -22.86 -1.89 35.58
C TRP A 130 -23.67 -1.18 36.69
N LYS A 131 -24.40 -1.94 37.52
CA LYS A 131 -25.24 -1.41 38.62
C LYS A 131 -24.44 -1.28 39.91
N ALA A 132 -24.54 -0.13 40.58
CA ALA A 132 -23.93 0.10 41.88
C ALA A 132 -24.37 -0.95 42.92
N SER A 133 -23.40 -1.45 43.70
CA SER A 133 -23.65 -2.49 44.70
C SER A 133 -24.63 -1.98 45.77
N GLY A 134 -25.65 -2.79 46.09
CA GLY A 134 -26.68 -2.44 47.09
C GLY A 134 -27.61 -1.28 46.72
N LYS A 135 -27.49 -0.70 45.52
CA LYS A 135 -28.33 0.41 45.04
C LYS A 135 -29.11 0.01 43.78
N THR A 136 -30.10 0.82 43.41
CA THR A 136 -30.85 0.68 42.15
C THR A 136 -30.23 1.48 41.00
N THR A 137 -29.11 2.15 41.26
CA THR A 137 -28.44 3.04 40.31
C THR A 137 -27.56 2.26 39.35
N MET A 138 -27.81 2.40 38.05
CA MET A 138 -27.01 1.85 36.94
C MET A 138 -26.56 3.01 36.07
N TRP A 139 -25.27 3.35 36.14
CA TRP A 139 -24.75 4.63 35.65
C TRP A 139 -24.96 4.87 34.15
N ILE A 140 -25.02 3.80 33.35
CA ILE A 140 -25.28 3.90 31.91
C ILE A 140 -26.70 4.44 31.67
N GLU A 141 -27.70 3.90 32.38
CA GLU A 141 -29.10 4.34 32.27
C GLU A 141 -29.39 5.63 33.07
N ASP A 142 -28.75 5.79 34.24
CA ASP A 142 -29.09 6.86 35.16
C ASP A 142 -28.32 8.16 34.91
N PHE A 143 -27.12 8.07 34.34
CA PHE A 143 -26.20 9.20 34.13
C PHE A 143 -25.88 9.38 32.65
N LEU A 144 -25.25 8.39 32.00
CA LEU A 144 -24.69 8.53 30.65
C LEU A 144 -25.74 8.91 29.60
N ILE A 145 -26.91 8.27 29.59
CA ILE A 145 -27.98 8.58 28.62
C ILE A 145 -28.74 9.88 28.96
N LYS A 146 -28.34 10.60 30.00
CA LYS A 146 -28.88 11.93 30.37
C LYS A 146 -27.89 13.05 30.11
N GLU A 147 -26.67 12.74 29.67
CA GLU A 147 -25.68 13.74 29.29
C GLU A 147 -26.13 14.53 28.05
N ASN A 148 -25.56 15.72 27.88
CA ASN A 148 -25.84 16.65 26.77
C ASN A 148 -25.52 16.06 25.38
N PHE A 149 -24.56 15.14 25.28
CA PHE A 149 -24.16 14.49 24.02
C PHE A 149 -24.87 13.13 23.78
N LYS A 150 -25.90 12.80 24.55
CA LYS A 150 -26.63 11.51 24.44
C LYS A 150 -27.19 11.19 23.05
N ASP A 151 -27.47 12.21 22.23
CA ASP A 151 -28.05 12.01 20.90
C ASP A 151 -27.02 11.53 19.86
N GLN A 152 -25.72 11.63 20.21
CA GLN A 152 -24.58 11.20 19.38
C GLN A 152 -24.31 9.69 19.43
N PHE A 153 -24.96 8.93 20.32
CA PHE A 153 -24.69 7.51 20.47
C PHE A 153 -25.92 6.66 20.79
N ARG A 154 -25.84 5.38 20.40
CA ARG A 154 -26.76 4.31 20.77
C ARG A 154 -26.09 3.41 21.80
N VAL A 155 -26.83 2.99 22.83
CA VAL A 155 -26.32 2.11 23.89
C VAL A 155 -26.90 0.72 23.76
N LEU A 156 -26.02 -0.28 23.63
CA LEU A 156 -26.36 -1.70 23.61
C LEU A 156 -25.64 -2.42 24.76
N VAL A 157 -26.35 -3.31 25.45
CA VAL A 157 -25.76 -4.20 26.47
C VAL A 157 -25.90 -5.64 25.99
N TYR A 158 -24.80 -6.40 26.07
CA TYR A 158 -24.74 -7.81 25.71
C TYR A 158 -24.57 -8.68 26.95
N GLY A 159 -25.51 -9.60 27.15
CA GLY A 159 -25.44 -10.64 28.16
C GLY A 159 -25.24 -12.03 27.57
N TYR A 160 -24.51 -12.88 28.27
CA TYR A 160 -24.30 -14.29 27.92
C TYR A 160 -24.21 -15.14 29.19
N ASN A 161 -24.43 -16.44 29.06
CA ASN A 161 -24.44 -17.33 30.22
C ASN A 161 -23.02 -17.72 30.63
N SER A 162 -22.47 -17.01 31.62
CA SER A 162 -21.15 -17.26 32.21
C SER A 162 -21.22 -17.65 33.70
N MET A 163 -22.31 -18.32 34.10
CA MET A 163 -22.50 -18.76 35.49
C MET A 163 -21.29 -19.57 36.00
N LEU A 164 -20.84 -19.27 37.22
CA LEU A 164 -19.71 -19.95 37.84
C LEU A 164 -20.10 -21.31 38.42
N VAL A 165 -21.19 -21.38 39.20
CA VAL A 165 -21.62 -22.60 39.91
C VAL A 165 -22.92 -23.13 39.30
N LYS A 166 -23.02 -24.45 39.14
CA LYS A 166 -24.12 -25.15 38.44
C LYS A 166 -24.26 -24.71 36.97
N SER A 167 -23.15 -24.40 36.31
CA SER A 167 -23.18 -24.10 34.88
C SER A 167 -23.58 -25.34 34.08
N THR A 168 -24.44 -25.15 33.09
CA THR A 168 -24.77 -26.18 32.08
C THR A 168 -24.00 -25.98 30.77
N SER A 169 -23.17 -24.94 30.67
CA SER A 169 -22.46 -24.54 29.45
C SER A 169 -21.00 -24.99 29.48
N VAL A 170 -20.54 -25.60 28.38
CA VAL A 170 -19.12 -25.91 28.09
C VAL A 170 -18.39 -24.78 27.36
N ALA A 171 -19.08 -23.68 27.04
CA ALA A 171 -18.55 -22.61 26.22
C ALA A 171 -17.32 -21.94 26.84
N GLY A 172 -16.24 -21.82 26.05
CA GLY A 172 -15.04 -21.05 26.37
C GLY A 172 -15.10 -19.61 25.88
N ILE A 173 -13.99 -18.89 26.00
CA ILE A 173 -13.87 -17.48 25.57
C ILE A 173 -14.16 -17.35 24.06
N SER A 174 -13.60 -18.25 23.25
CA SER A 174 -13.79 -18.28 21.79
C SER A 174 -15.26 -18.48 21.39
N ASP A 175 -15.98 -19.41 22.04
CA ASP A 175 -17.40 -19.64 21.77
C ASP A 175 -18.27 -18.41 22.08
N PHE A 176 -18.00 -17.75 23.21
CA PHE A 176 -18.67 -16.51 23.56
C PHE A 176 -18.37 -15.38 22.58
N ALA A 177 -17.13 -15.28 22.10
CA ALA A 177 -16.71 -14.30 21.11
C ALA A 177 -17.35 -14.52 19.74
N HIS A 178 -17.40 -15.76 19.26
CA HIS A 178 -18.09 -16.11 18.01
C HIS A 178 -19.59 -15.79 18.08
N THR A 179 -20.24 -16.15 19.19
CA THR A 179 -21.67 -15.86 19.39
C THR A 179 -21.91 -14.35 19.45
N PHE A 180 -21.09 -13.62 20.20
CA PHE A 180 -21.15 -12.17 20.30
C PHE A 180 -20.99 -11.49 18.93
N LEU A 181 -19.94 -11.87 18.18
CA LEU A 181 -19.64 -11.33 16.86
C LEU A 181 -20.78 -11.59 15.87
N ALA A 182 -21.35 -12.81 15.88
CA ALA A 182 -22.50 -13.15 15.05
C ALA A 182 -23.75 -12.33 15.38
N VAL A 183 -24.04 -12.12 16.67
CA VAL A 183 -25.20 -11.33 17.12
C VAL A 183 -25.04 -9.86 16.74
N VAL A 184 -23.86 -9.27 16.92
CA VAL A 184 -23.58 -7.88 16.52
C VAL A 184 -23.65 -7.73 14.99
N ALA A 185 -23.07 -8.66 14.23
CA ALA A 185 -23.09 -8.62 12.77
C ALA A 185 -24.53 -8.69 12.23
N ARG A 186 -25.35 -9.56 12.82
CA ARG A 186 -26.77 -9.68 12.49
C ARG A 186 -27.54 -8.40 12.81
N ALA A 187 -27.37 -7.85 14.01
CA ALA A 187 -28.05 -6.62 14.42
C ALA A 187 -27.72 -5.43 13.50
N ARG A 188 -26.45 -5.31 13.10
CA ARG A 188 -26.02 -4.28 12.13
C ARG A 188 -26.57 -4.55 10.73
N THR A 189 -26.45 -5.77 10.21
CA THR A 189 -26.98 -6.11 8.88
C THR A 189 -28.49 -5.82 8.76
N LEU A 190 -29.25 -6.00 9.84
CA LEU A 190 -30.68 -5.74 9.88
C LEU A 190 -31.04 -4.24 10.00
N ASP A 191 -30.18 -3.45 10.63
CA ASP A 191 -30.35 -2.00 10.77
C ASP A 191 -29.80 -1.28 9.53
N LYS A 192 -30.69 -0.85 8.62
CA LYS A 192 -30.32 -0.15 7.39
C LYS A 192 -29.54 1.15 7.63
N ASN A 193 -29.65 1.74 8.82
CA ASN A 193 -28.93 2.96 9.20
C ASN A 193 -27.59 2.66 9.89
N SER A 194 -27.21 1.39 10.06
CA SER A 194 -25.96 1.02 10.73
C SER A 194 -24.73 1.02 9.81
N GLN A 195 -24.93 1.01 8.49
CA GLN A 195 -23.84 1.10 7.51
C GLN A 195 -23.15 2.45 7.66
N GLY A 196 -21.91 2.45 8.15
CA GLY A 196 -21.12 3.65 8.41
C GLY A 196 -21.02 4.07 9.88
N ARG A 197 -21.89 3.57 10.78
CA ARG A 197 -21.81 3.87 12.21
C ARG A 197 -20.59 3.22 12.85
N LYS A 198 -19.80 4.01 13.57
CA LYS A 198 -18.66 3.52 14.36
C LYS A 198 -19.12 2.76 15.61
N ILE A 199 -18.22 1.93 16.15
CA ILE A 199 -18.45 1.07 17.31
C ILE A 199 -17.38 1.38 18.37
N ILE A 200 -17.81 1.54 19.62
CA ILE A 200 -16.96 1.58 20.80
C ILE A 200 -17.37 0.45 21.74
N PHE A 201 -16.43 -0.45 22.05
CA PHE A 201 -16.69 -1.58 22.94
C PHE A 201 -16.36 -1.23 24.40
N PHE A 202 -17.16 -1.73 25.34
CA PHE A 202 -16.92 -1.63 26.77
C PHE A 202 -16.93 -3.03 27.37
N GLY A 203 -15.76 -3.57 27.71
CA GLY A 203 -15.61 -4.92 28.24
C GLY A 203 -15.23 -4.93 29.72
N HIS A 204 -16.04 -5.58 30.55
CA HIS A 204 -15.70 -5.80 31.96
C HIS A 204 -15.18 -7.23 32.18
N SER A 205 -13.99 -7.38 32.76
CA SER A 205 -13.38 -8.68 33.09
C SER A 205 -13.43 -9.66 31.89
N LEU A 206 -14.07 -10.84 32.02
CA LEU A 206 -14.25 -11.80 30.92
C LEU A 206 -14.85 -11.17 29.65
N GLY A 207 -15.75 -10.20 29.78
CA GLY A 207 -16.35 -9.50 28.64
C GLY A 207 -15.32 -8.76 27.78
N GLY A 208 -14.23 -8.25 28.39
CA GLY A 208 -13.13 -7.66 27.64
C GLY A 208 -12.32 -8.69 26.86
N LEU A 209 -12.13 -9.90 27.38
CA LEU A 209 -11.50 -11.00 26.66
C LEU A 209 -12.35 -11.46 25.47
N VAL A 210 -13.68 -11.54 25.66
CA VAL A 210 -14.65 -11.82 24.58
C VAL A 210 -14.57 -10.77 23.48
N VAL A 211 -14.45 -9.48 23.82
CA VAL A 211 -14.27 -8.40 22.83
C VAL A 211 -12.93 -8.55 22.09
N LYS A 212 -11.83 -8.83 22.81
CA LYS A 212 -10.51 -9.02 22.18
C LYS A 212 -10.51 -10.19 21.18
N GLU A 213 -11.04 -11.34 21.60
CA GLU A 213 -11.14 -12.53 20.75
C GLU A 213 -12.07 -12.29 19.55
N ALA A 214 -13.18 -11.55 19.74
CA ALA A 214 -14.08 -11.20 18.64
C ALA A 214 -13.41 -10.30 17.59
N ILE A 215 -12.60 -9.33 18.03
CA ILE A 215 -11.81 -8.46 17.14
C ILE A 215 -10.75 -9.29 16.39
N CYS A 216 -10.00 -10.14 17.11
CA CYS A 216 -9.01 -11.03 16.49
C CYS A 216 -9.65 -11.99 15.47
N THR A 217 -10.79 -12.58 15.83
CA THR A 217 -11.55 -13.47 14.94
C THR A 217 -12.01 -12.74 13.68
N ALA A 218 -12.59 -11.55 13.83
CA ALA A 218 -13.01 -10.72 12.69
C ALA A 218 -11.83 -10.37 11.78
N ALA A 219 -10.65 -10.11 12.36
CA ALA A 219 -9.42 -9.85 11.63
C ALA A 219 -8.87 -11.06 10.87
N SER A 220 -8.91 -12.25 11.47
CA SER A 220 -8.41 -13.48 10.85
C SER A 220 -9.26 -13.94 9.68
N VAL A 221 -10.57 -13.69 9.72
CA VAL A 221 -11.50 -14.03 8.61
C VAL A 221 -11.39 -13.05 7.45
N GLY A 222 -11.01 -11.80 7.72
CA GLY A 222 -10.79 -10.77 6.70
C GLY A 222 -12.03 -10.49 5.82
N PRO A 223 -11.87 -10.12 4.55
CA PRO A 223 -12.99 -9.79 3.65
C PRO A 223 -13.85 -11.00 3.26
N GLY A 224 -13.50 -12.23 3.68
CA GLY A 224 -14.28 -13.45 3.43
C GLY A 224 -15.63 -13.48 4.16
N ASN A 225 -15.85 -12.63 5.17
CA ASN A 225 -17.14 -12.43 5.82
C ASN A 225 -17.44 -10.92 5.96
N PRO A 226 -18.26 -10.34 5.08
CA PRO A 226 -18.54 -8.89 5.06
C PRO A 226 -19.09 -8.33 6.37
N GLY A 227 -19.88 -9.11 7.12
CA GLY A 227 -20.46 -8.68 8.39
C GLY A 227 -19.41 -8.56 9.50
N TYR A 228 -18.46 -9.49 9.56
CA TYR A 228 -17.37 -9.44 10.53
C TYR A 228 -16.37 -8.36 10.16
N TYR A 229 -16.10 -8.20 8.86
CA TYR A 229 -15.24 -7.15 8.35
C TYR A 229 -15.81 -5.75 8.62
N ASP A 230 -17.14 -5.56 8.52
CA ASP A 230 -17.78 -4.28 8.89
C ASP A 230 -17.57 -3.94 10.36
N ILE A 231 -17.73 -4.92 11.27
CA ILE A 231 -17.47 -4.71 12.70
C ILE A 231 -16.03 -4.26 12.91
N LEU A 232 -15.08 -4.93 12.27
CA LEU A 232 -13.66 -4.60 12.37
C LEU A 232 -13.38 -3.15 11.91
N ARG A 233 -13.87 -2.77 10.74
CA ARG A 233 -13.68 -1.43 10.15
C ARG A 233 -14.41 -0.33 10.92
N SER A 234 -15.53 -0.68 11.54
CA SER A 234 -16.37 0.26 12.28
C SER A 234 -15.88 0.47 13.71
N THR A 235 -15.06 -0.43 14.25
CA THR A 235 -14.57 -0.37 15.63
C THR A 235 -13.48 0.71 15.78
N SER A 236 -13.76 1.76 16.56
CA SER A 236 -12.87 2.91 16.75
C SER A 236 -12.15 2.92 18.10
N ALA A 237 -12.78 2.39 19.16
CA ALA A 237 -12.19 2.35 20.49
C ALA A 237 -12.69 1.18 21.35
N ALA A 238 -11.95 0.84 22.40
CA ALA A 238 -12.39 -0.10 23.43
C ALA A 238 -11.99 0.34 24.85
N PHE A 239 -12.94 0.22 25.77
CA PHE A 239 -12.79 0.46 27.20
C PHE A 239 -12.75 -0.87 27.94
N PHE A 240 -11.67 -1.13 28.67
CA PHE A 240 -11.42 -2.39 29.36
C PHE A 240 -11.39 -2.18 30.88
N PHE A 241 -12.42 -2.68 31.57
CA PHE A 241 -12.54 -2.61 33.03
C PHE A 241 -12.00 -3.89 33.66
N GLY A 242 -10.81 -3.83 34.28
CA GLY A 242 -10.20 -4.97 34.98
C GLY A 242 -10.07 -6.23 34.10
N VAL A 243 -9.62 -6.10 32.85
CA VAL A 243 -9.57 -7.23 31.91
C VAL A 243 -8.30 -8.07 32.14
N PRO A 244 -8.42 -9.38 32.44
CA PRO A 244 -7.26 -10.18 32.85
C PRO A 244 -6.48 -10.75 31.64
N ASN A 245 -5.69 -9.92 30.95
CA ASN A 245 -4.94 -10.36 29.75
C ASN A 245 -3.88 -11.43 30.05
N SER A 246 -3.34 -11.45 31.28
CA SER A 246 -2.39 -12.48 31.75
C SER A 246 -2.99 -13.37 32.84
N GLY A 247 -4.31 -13.42 32.93
CA GLY A 247 -5.06 -14.20 33.92
C GLY A 247 -5.49 -13.41 35.15
N ILE A 248 -6.47 -13.97 35.86
CA ILE A 248 -7.08 -13.46 37.09
C ILE A 248 -6.69 -14.35 38.27
N ARG A 249 -6.41 -13.76 39.44
CA ARG A 249 -5.95 -14.48 40.64
C ARG A 249 -7.12 -15.15 41.38
N VAL A 250 -7.52 -16.33 40.90
CA VAL A 250 -8.72 -17.05 41.36
C VAL A 250 -8.48 -18.55 41.58
N GLU A 251 -7.38 -18.88 42.25
CA GLU A 251 -6.95 -20.28 42.45
C GLU A 251 -8.03 -21.16 43.09
N GLU A 252 -8.88 -20.58 43.93
CA GLU A 252 -9.94 -21.26 44.65
C GLU A 252 -11.13 -21.63 43.75
N TRP A 253 -11.31 -20.94 42.61
CA TRP A 253 -12.44 -21.20 41.68
C TRP A 253 -12.35 -22.56 41.03
N LYS A 254 -11.14 -23.10 40.83
CA LYS A 254 -10.95 -24.44 40.24
C LYS A 254 -11.63 -25.53 41.04
N TYR A 255 -11.69 -25.38 42.37
CA TYR A 255 -12.36 -26.33 43.27
C TYR A 255 -13.88 -26.13 43.22
N MET A 256 -14.33 -24.88 43.09
CA MET A 256 -15.74 -24.53 42.98
C MET A 256 -16.38 -25.10 41.70
N VAL A 257 -15.63 -25.17 40.59
CA VAL A 257 -16.12 -25.67 39.29
C VAL A 257 -15.61 -27.07 38.94
N GLN A 258 -14.96 -27.77 39.87
CA GLN A 258 -14.41 -29.09 39.61
C GLN A 258 -15.52 -30.07 39.17
N GLY A 259 -15.35 -30.68 37.99
CA GLY A 259 -16.34 -31.60 37.41
C GLY A 259 -17.57 -30.92 36.79
N GLN A 260 -17.60 -29.59 36.70
CA GLN A 260 -18.66 -28.85 36.00
C GLN A 260 -18.28 -28.59 34.54
N PRO A 261 -19.26 -28.44 33.62
CA PRO A 261 -19.04 -28.16 32.19
C PRO A 261 -18.14 -26.95 31.87
N ASN A 262 -18.15 -25.91 32.72
CA ASN A 262 -17.39 -24.67 32.51
C ASN A 262 -15.95 -24.74 33.06
N TRP A 263 -15.43 -25.93 33.35
CA TRP A 263 -14.10 -26.09 33.94
C TRP A 263 -12.98 -25.51 33.05
N ASP A 264 -13.02 -25.74 31.74
CA ASP A 264 -12.01 -25.24 30.79
C ASP A 264 -11.98 -23.71 30.73
N LEU A 265 -13.15 -23.06 30.75
CA LEU A 265 -13.24 -21.59 30.84
C LEU A 265 -12.49 -21.04 32.06
N ILE A 266 -12.69 -21.65 33.23
CA ILE A 266 -12.02 -21.21 34.46
C ILE A 266 -10.53 -21.58 34.43
N HIS A 267 -10.20 -22.71 33.79
CA HIS A 267 -8.82 -23.12 33.58
C HIS A 267 -8.03 -22.07 32.78
N ASP A 268 -8.62 -21.58 31.69
CA ASP A 268 -8.04 -20.59 30.80
C ASP A 268 -7.93 -19.20 31.43
N LEU A 269 -8.76 -18.88 32.44
CA LEU A 269 -8.71 -17.58 33.12
C LEU A 269 -7.57 -17.44 34.14
N ARG A 270 -6.86 -18.52 34.49
CA ARG A 270 -5.81 -18.49 35.51
C ARG A 270 -4.55 -17.75 35.03
N PRO A 271 -3.70 -17.29 35.97
CA PRO A 271 -2.38 -16.81 35.62
C PRO A 271 -1.61 -17.87 34.83
N GLU A 272 -0.74 -17.44 33.91
CA GLU A 272 0.08 -18.32 33.05
C GLU A 272 -0.68 -19.10 31.97
N SER A 273 -1.97 -18.82 31.77
CA SER A 273 -2.77 -19.37 30.67
C SER A 273 -2.11 -19.12 29.32
N THR A 274 -1.84 -20.19 28.59
CA THR A 274 -1.27 -20.14 27.23
C THR A 274 -2.28 -19.53 26.26
N TYR A 275 -3.57 -19.82 26.44
CA TYR A 275 -4.64 -19.25 25.63
C TYR A 275 -4.69 -17.72 25.79
N LEU A 276 -4.68 -17.20 27.02
CA LEU A 276 -4.72 -15.75 27.25
C LEU A 276 -3.48 -15.04 26.75
N ARG A 277 -2.30 -15.65 26.88
CA ARG A 277 -1.04 -15.10 26.34
C ARG A 277 -1.12 -14.95 24.83
N LEU A 278 -1.53 -16.00 24.12
CA LEU A 278 -1.69 -15.98 22.66
C LEU A 278 -2.77 -15.00 22.21
N LEU A 279 -3.93 -15.01 22.85
CA LEU A 279 -5.00 -14.04 22.58
C LEU A 279 -4.49 -12.60 22.78
N HIS A 280 -3.77 -12.35 23.87
CA HIS A 280 -3.24 -11.04 24.14
C HIS A 280 -2.20 -10.60 23.10
N GLU A 281 -1.28 -11.49 22.70
CA GLU A 281 -0.28 -11.25 21.66
C GLU A 281 -0.93 -11.02 20.29
N HIS A 282 -1.91 -11.84 19.90
CA HIS A 282 -2.67 -11.68 18.66
C HIS A 282 -3.41 -10.34 18.63
N PHE A 283 -4.06 -9.98 19.73
CA PHE A 283 -4.74 -8.69 19.84
C PHE A 283 -3.76 -7.52 19.73
N ARG A 284 -2.60 -7.61 20.40
CA ARG A 284 -1.55 -6.57 20.31
C ARG A 284 -1.00 -6.44 18.89
N GLY A 285 -0.62 -7.55 18.26
CA GLY A 285 -0.13 -7.56 16.88
C GLY A 285 -1.16 -6.97 15.92
N PHE A 286 -2.42 -7.39 16.06
CA PHE A 286 -3.51 -6.86 15.24
C PHE A 286 -3.71 -5.36 15.40
N VAL A 287 -3.80 -4.84 16.64
CA VAL A 287 -4.00 -3.41 16.87
C VAL A 287 -2.80 -2.60 16.37
N ARG A 288 -1.57 -3.06 16.59
CA ARG A 288 -0.33 -2.41 16.11
C ARG A 288 -0.26 -2.33 14.59
N GLU A 289 -0.56 -3.43 13.90
CA GLU A 289 -0.36 -3.54 12.45
C GLU A 289 -1.53 -3.02 11.62
N LYS A 290 -2.77 -3.12 12.13
CA LYS A 290 -3.98 -2.96 11.31
C LYS A 290 -4.93 -1.86 11.78
N LEU A 291 -4.72 -1.27 12.97
CA LEU A 291 -5.61 -0.24 13.53
C LEU A 291 -4.85 0.95 14.16
N ALA A 292 -4.06 1.68 13.37
CA ALA A 292 -3.25 2.82 13.85
C ALA A 292 -4.04 3.94 14.57
N ARG A 293 -5.36 4.06 14.30
CA ARG A 293 -6.27 5.04 14.94
C ARG A 293 -7.11 4.44 16.07
N PHE A 294 -7.01 3.15 16.38
CA PHE A 294 -7.79 2.53 17.45
C PHE A 294 -7.30 2.97 18.83
N ARG A 295 -8.25 3.25 19.72
CA ARG A 295 -7.98 3.80 21.06
C ARG A 295 -8.34 2.78 22.12
N ILE A 296 -7.47 2.61 23.11
CA ILE A 296 -7.71 1.70 24.23
C ILE A 296 -7.70 2.50 25.53
N VAL A 297 -8.77 2.34 26.30
CA VAL A 297 -8.85 2.88 27.66
C VAL A 297 -8.85 1.72 28.63
N THR A 298 -7.84 1.65 29.49
CA THR A 298 -7.71 0.62 30.51
C THR A 298 -8.07 1.19 31.88
N ILE A 299 -9.11 0.64 32.51
CA ILE A 299 -9.56 1.02 33.84
C ILE A 299 -9.05 -0.02 34.84
N LEU A 300 -8.18 0.42 35.76
CA LEU A 300 -7.51 -0.42 36.75
C LEU A 300 -8.22 -0.36 38.10
N GLU A 301 -8.38 -1.52 38.74
CA GLU A 301 -8.73 -1.61 40.16
C GLU A 301 -7.53 -1.22 41.04
N THR A 302 -7.80 -0.62 42.21
CA THR A 302 -6.77 -0.27 43.20
C THR A 302 -7.02 -0.88 44.58
N ARG A 303 -8.16 -1.54 44.81
CA ARG A 303 -8.46 -2.25 46.06
C ARG A 303 -8.50 -3.76 45.86
N GLU A 304 -8.09 -4.48 46.89
CA GLU A 304 -8.15 -5.94 46.90
C GLU A 304 -9.60 -6.44 47.03
N THR A 305 -9.89 -7.55 46.35
CA THR A 305 -11.17 -8.25 46.46
C THR A 305 -11.04 -9.42 47.42
N GLU A 306 -12.03 -9.59 48.31
CA GLU A 306 -12.13 -10.78 49.15
C GLU A 306 -12.46 -12.02 48.29
N THR A 307 -11.53 -12.99 48.27
CA THR A 307 -11.67 -14.21 47.47
C THR A 307 -12.73 -15.16 48.04
N VAL A 308 -13.08 -16.20 47.28
CA VAL A 308 -14.09 -17.17 47.71
C VAL A 308 -13.47 -18.27 48.57
N LYS A 309 -14.20 -18.68 49.60
CA LYS A 309 -13.88 -19.81 50.47
C LYS A 309 -15.15 -20.59 50.77
N GLU A 310 -15.03 -21.92 50.81
CA GLU A 310 -16.14 -22.77 51.22
C GLU A 310 -16.32 -22.71 52.75
N VAL A 311 -17.52 -22.35 53.19
CA VAL A 311 -17.90 -22.29 54.61
C VAL A 311 -19.20 -23.09 54.78
N ASN A 312 -19.12 -24.24 55.45
CA ASN A 312 -20.25 -25.15 55.70
C ASN A 312 -20.97 -25.61 54.42
N GLY A 313 -20.24 -26.01 53.37
CA GLY A 313 -20.82 -26.48 52.11
C GLY A 313 -21.35 -25.37 51.19
N VAL A 314 -21.12 -24.10 51.55
CA VAL A 314 -21.57 -22.93 50.79
C VAL A 314 -20.36 -22.03 50.51
N TRP A 315 -20.14 -21.73 49.22
CA TRP A 315 -19.12 -20.78 48.80
C TRP A 315 -19.51 -19.35 49.21
N LYS A 316 -18.63 -18.66 49.94
CA LYS A 316 -18.79 -17.26 50.36
C LYS A 316 -17.54 -16.46 50.01
N ARG A 317 -17.69 -15.15 49.80
CA ARG A 317 -16.54 -14.21 49.78
C ARG A 317 -16.08 -14.03 51.23
N ALA A 318 -15.16 -14.87 51.65
CA ALA A 318 -14.64 -15.02 53.01
C ALA A 318 -13.20 -15.57 53.00
N GLY A 319 -12.54 -15.49 51.84
CA GLY A 319 -11.18 -15.92 51.62
C GLY A 319 -10.18 -14.79 51.86
N GLU A 320 -8.93 -15.02 51.45
CA GLU A 320 -7.88 -14.01 51.50
C GLU A 320 -8.21 -12.84 50.56
N THR A 321 -7.88 -11.60 50.95
CA THR A 321 -8.01 -10.45 50.06
C THR A 321 -6.86 -10.43 49.07
N LYS A 322 -7.16 -10.29 47.78
CA LYS A 322 -6.15 -10.23 46.71
C LYS A 322 -6.55 -9.19 45.66
N LEU A 323 -5.58 -8.48 45.09
CA LEU A 323 -5.79 -7.74 43.85
C LEU A 323 -5.99 -8.76 42.71
N MET A 324 -7.19 -8.81 42.14
CA MET A 324 -7.63 -9.92 41.29
C MET A 324 -6.96 -9.88 39.92
N VAL A 325 -6.85 -8.68 39.35
CA VAL A 325 -6.21 -8.39 38.07
C VAL A 325 -5.11 -7.36 38.31
N PRO A 326 -3.87 -7.83 38.57
CA PRO A 326 -2.73 -6.94 38.72
C PRO A 326 -2.53 -6.05 37.50
N ARG A 327 -1.88 -4.90 37.68
CA ARG A 327 -1.55 -3.97 36.59
C ARG A 327 -0.85 -4.65 35.41
N SER A 328 0.07 -5.59 35.66
CA SER A 328 0.74 -6.37 34.61
C SER A 328 -0.20 -7.27 33.79
N SER A 329 -1.33 -7.70 34.36
CA SER A 329 -2.37 -8.47 33.66
C SER A 329 -3.39 -7.56 32.96
N ALA A 330 -3.70 -6.40 33.53
CA ALA A 330 -4.70 -5.49 32.98
C ALA A 330 -4.24 -4.68 31.76
N LEU A 331 -2.97 -4.24 31.77
CA LEU A 331 -2.44 -3.38 30.71
C LEU A 331 -2.33 -4.12 29.38
N SER A 332 -2.62 -3.40 28.29
CA SER A 332 -2.49 -3.95 26.94
C SER A 332 -1.06 -3.81 26.38
N ASN A 333 -0.25 -2.88 26.90
CA ASN A 333 1.15 -2.63 26.52
C ASN A 333 1.34 -2.47 25.00
N ILE A 334 0.37 -1.87 24.30
CA ILE A 334 0.40 -1.78 22.85
C ILE A 334 1.35 -0.65 22.42
N ASN A 335 1.20 0.55 22.98
CA ASN A 335 2.11 1.69 22.83
C ASN A 335 1.77 2.73 23.93
N GLU A 336 2.76 3.41 24.53
CA GLU A 336 2.52 4.39 25.61
C GLU A 336 1.61 5.56 25.16
N ALA A 337 1.54 5.83 23.85
CA ALA A 337 0.68 6.88 23.28
C ALA A 337 -0.77 6.45 22.96
N GLN A 338 -1.09 5.15 23.00
CA GLN A 338 -2.41 4.61 22.61
C GLN A 338 -3.23 4.01 23.76
N ASP A 339 -2.60 3.69 24.89
CA ASP A 339 -3.26 3.18 26.10
C ASP A 339 -3.52 4.35 27.08
N ASP A 340 -4.76 4.85 27.13
CA ASP A 340 -5.21 5.75 28.21
C ASP A 340 -5.50 4.91 29.47
N ILE A 341 -4.98 5.31 30.63
CA ILE A 341 -5.07 4.53 31.86
C ILE A 341 -5.84 5.35 32.90
N LEU A 342 -6.99 4.82 33.32
CA LEU A 342 -7.79 5.37 34.41
C LEU A 342 -7.65 4.47 35.64
N LEU A 343 -7.52 5.08 36.82
CA LEU A 343 -7.52 4.37 38.09
C LEU A 343 -8.91 4.48 38.71
N ARG A 344 -9.41 3.37 39.27
CA ARG A 344 -10.68 3.32 40.00
C ARG A 344 -10.42 2.85 41.42
N ASP A 345 -10.82 3.65 42.41
CA ASP A 345 -10.80 3.25 43.83
C ASP A 345 -11.91 2.24 44.16
N ALA A 346 -11.79 1.04 43.59
CA ALA A 346 -12.70 -0.07 43.77
C ALA A 346 -11.98 -1.41 43.73
N ASP A 347 -12.64 -2.43 44.30
CA ASP A 347 -12.28 -3.82 44.09
C ASP A 347 -12.75 -4.28 42.68
N HIS A 348 -12.29 -5.46 42.25
CA HIS A 348 -12.61 -6.03 40.93
C HIS A 348 -14.10 -6.12 40.66
N SER A 349 -14.91 -6.34 41.69
CA SER A 349 -16.36 -6.44 41.56
C SER A 349 -17.07 -5.09 41.50
N GLY A 350 -16.38 -4.01 41.86
CA GLY A 350 -16.80 -2.62 41.84
C GLY A 350 -16.20 -1.78 40.70
N VAL A 351 -15.19 -2.27 39.99
CA VAL A 351 -14.43 -1.47 38.99
C VAL A 351 -15.30 -0.87 37.88
N ALA A 352 -16.36 -1.55 37.48
CA ALA A 352 -17.31 -1.11 36.45
C ALA A 352 -18.56 -0.38 36.99
N LYS A 353 -18.59 -0.04 38.30
CA LYS A 353 -19.78 0.44 39.01
C LYS A 353 -19.58 1.84 39.57
N PHE A 354 -20.53 2.74 39.25
CA PHE A 354 -20.57 4.12 39.72
C PHE A 354 -21.91 4.40 40.40
N SER A 355 -21.89 5.15 41.50
CA SER A 355 -23.09 5.36 42.33
C SER A 355 -23.59 6.81 42.39
N SER A 356 -22.84 7.73 41.78
CA SER A 356 -23.14 9.16 41.70
C SER A 356 -22.59 9.70 40.38
N SER A 357 -23.32 10.61 39.71
CA SER A 357 -22.83 11.37 38.56
C SER A 357 -21.75 12.38 38.94
N ASN A 358 -21.65 12.74 40.22
CA ASN A 358 -20.63 13.66 40.74
C ASN A 358 -19.38 12.93 41.26
N ASP A 359 -19.24 11.63 40.98
CA ASP A 359 -18.02 10.86 41.31
C ASP A 359 -16.89 11.37 40.39
N PRO A 360 -15.77 11.91 40.92
CA PRO A 360 -14.68 12.44 40.10
C PRO A 360 -14.11 11.40 39.12
N GLU A 361 -14.10 10.13 39.50
CA GLU A 361 -13.62 9.03 38.65
C GLU A 361 -14.63 8.69 37.54
N TYR A 362 -15.93 8.95 37.76
CA TYR A 362 -16.95 8.88 36.70
C TYR A 362 -16.80 10.05 35.72
N GLU A 363 -16.53 11.27 36.20
CA GLU A 363 -16.36 12.43 35.33
C GLU A 363 -15.16 12.25 34.37
N LEU A 364 -14.03 11.72 34.87
CA LEU A 364 -12.89 11.34 34.02
C LEU A 364 -13.25 10.29 32.97
N LEU A 365 -14.02 9.25 33.36
CA LEU A 365 -14.49 8.25 32.41
C LEU A 365 -15.41 8.88 31.35
N LYS A 366 -16.33 9.74 31.77
CA LYS A 366 -17.28 10.46 30.90
C LYS A 366 -16.54 11.35 29.90
N GLU A 367 -15.55 12.13 30.32
CA GLU A 367 -14.71 12.95 29.42
C GLU A 367 -14.05 12.10 28.32
N ARG A 368 -13.63 10.88 28.66
CA ARG A 368 -12.99 9.96 27.69
C ARG A 368 -14.01 9.35 26.74
N ILE A 369 -15.20 9.02 27.23
CA ILE A 369 -16.31 8.58 26.38
C ILE A 369 -16.70 9.70 25.41
N GLU A 370 -16.90 10.93 25.89
CA GLU A 370 -17.26 12.09 25.06
C GLU A 370 -16.21 12.35 23.97
N LYS A 371 -14.93 12.37 24.35
CA LYS A 371 -13.82 12.53 23.41
C LYS A 371 -13.84 11.49 22.29
N TYR A 372 -13.94 10.20 22.63
CA TYR A 372 -13.86 9.13 21.62
C TYR A 372 -15.15 8.96 20.82
N VAL A 373 -16.31 9.36 21.35
CA VAL A 373 -17.54 9.50 20.56
C VAL A 373 -17.35 10.61 19.52
N TYR A 374 -16.86 11.78 19.93
CA TYR A 374 -16.58 12.90 19.02
C TYR A 374 -15.56 12.53 17.92
N GLU A 375 -14.41 11.93 18.28
CA GLU A 375 -13.41 11.47 17.31
C GLU A 375 -14.00 10.44 16.32
N ALA A 376 -14.88 9.55 16.79
CA ALA A 376 -15.53 8.56 15.93
C ALA A 376 -16.52 9.18 14.94
N GLN A 377 -17.20 10.26 15.33
CA GLN A 377 -18.14 10.99 14.46
C GLN A 377 -17.43 11.82 13.39
N GLN A 378 -16.30 12.46 13.71
CA GLN A 378 -15.49 13.18 12.71
C GLN A 378 -15.10 12.28 11.53
N VAL A 379 -14.75 11.02 11.81
CA VAL A 379 -14.46 10.03 10.77
C VAL A 379 -15.70 9.71 9.92
N ILE A 380 -16.91 9.74 10.50
CA ILE A 380 -18.17 9.56 9.76
C ILE A 380 -18.41 10.75 8.83
N GLU A 381 -18.26 11.98 9.33
CA GLU A 381 -18.44 13.23 8.57
C GLU A 381 -17.48 13.34 7.38
N GLU A 382 -16.18 13.03 7.58
CA GLU A 382 -15.16 12.95 6.51
C GLU A 382 -15.55 11.96 5.39
N THR A 383 -16.27 10.90 5.73
CA THR A 383 -16.72 9.86 4.79
C THR A 383 -18.03 10.24 4.08
N SER A 384 -18.79 11.21 4.62
CA SER A 384 -20.16 11.57 4.19
C SER A 384 -20.19 12.75 3.23
N GLU A 385 -19.33 13.76 3.42
CA GLU A 385 -19.22 14.93 2.54
C GLU A 385 -18.47 14.65 1.23
N SER A 386 -17.84 13.48 1.15
CA SER A 386 -17.04 13.07 0.02
C SER A 386 -17.78 11.99 -0.79
N GLY A 387 -18.68 12.47 -1.66
CA GLY A 387 -19.41 11.63 -2.62
C GLY A 387 -18.46 10.68 -3.36
N THR A 388 -18.60 9.39 -3.08
CA THR A 388 -17.80 8.29 -3.66
C THR A 388 -16.28 8.48 -3.55
N THR A 389 -15.78 8.70 -2.34
CA THR A 389 -14.37 8.46 -2.03
C THR A 389 -14.21 6.98 -1.70
N ASP A 390 -13.79 6.23 -2.71
CA ASP A 390 -13.43 4.82 -2.62
C ASP A 390 -12.35 4.61 -1.54
N ILE A 391 -12.76 4.12 -0.37
CA ILE A 391 -11.94 3.89 0.84
C ILE A 391 -10.87 2.80 0.60
N THR A 392 -10.80 2.22 -0.60
CA THR A 392 -9.79 1.23 -1.02
C THR A 392 -8.37 1.77 -1.19
N LYS A 393 -8.10 3.06 -0.94
CA LYS A 393 -6.79 3.69 -1.26
C LYS A 393 -5.83 3.98 -0.11
N LEU A 394 -6.15 3.63 1.14
CA LEU A 394 -5.17 3.68 2.25
C LEU A 394 -4.55 2.31 2.63
N GLU A 395 -4.83 1.24 1.88
CA GLU A 395 -4.21 -0.08 2.07
C GLU A 395 -3.48 -0.58 0.81
N LYS A 396 -2.74 0.29 0.10
CA LYS A 396 -1.92 -0.23 -1.01
C LYS A 396 -0.65 -0.89 -0.48
N ARG A 397 -0.76 -2.17 -0.10
CA ARG A 397 0.40 -3.02 0.14
C ARG A 397 1.01 -3.41 -1.19
N TYR A 398 2.19 -2.86 -1.48
CA TYR A 398 2.97 -3.22 -2.65
C TYR A 398 3.46 -4.67 -2.56
N PHE A 399 3.00 -5.50 -3.49
CA PHE A 399 3.49 -6.85 -3.72
C PHE A 399 4.08 -6.89 -5.13
N ASP A 400 5.34 -6.45 -5.26
CA ASP A 400 6.09 -6.48 -6.52
C ASP A 400 6.96 -7.74 -6.57
N VAL A 401 6.29 -8.87 -6.75
CA VAL A 401 6.92 -10.18 -6.96
C VAL A 401 6.60 -10.62 -8.39
N PRO A 402 7.61 -10.79 -9.27
CA PRO A 402 7.41 -11.08 -10.70
C PRO A 402 6.96 -12.52 -10.97
N TYR A 403 6.64 -13.29 -9.92
CA TYR A 403 6.38 -14.70 -9.99
C TYR A 403 5.03 -15.02 -9.34
N SER A 404 4.22 -15.84 -10.01
CA SER A 404 3.03 -16.44 -9.39
C SER A 404 3.44 -17.57 -8.43
N ARG A 405 2.62 -17.85 -7.41
CA ARG A 405 2.91 -18.92 -6.46
C ARG A 405 2.93 -20.26 -7.20
N ASN A 406 4.02 -21.02 -7.06
CA ASN A 406 4.14 -22.35 -7.64
C ASN A 406 3.22 -23.34 -6.89
N PRO A 407 2.17 -23.89 -7.52
CA PRO A 407 1.23 -24.81 -6.86
C PRO A 407 1.84 -26.19 -6.57
N GLY A 408 2.91 -26.57 -7.28
CA GLY A 408 3.65 -27.81 -7.06
C GLY A 408 4.84 -27.65 -6.09
N TYR A 409 4.95 -26.52 -5.40
CA TYR A 409 6.03 -26.29 -4.44
C TYR A 409 5.87 -27.16 -3.20
N VAL A 410 6.89 -27.95 -2.90
CA VAL A 410 6.99 -28.72 -1.65
C VAL A 410 7.72 -27.88 -0.62
N GLN A 411 7.05 -27.61 0.52
CA GLN A 411 7.59 -26.75 1.56
C GLN A 411 8.77 -27.38 2.29
N ARG A 412 9.88 -26.65 2.34
CA ARG A 412 11.09 -27.02 3.07
C ARG A 412 11.04 -26.55 4.51
N LYS A 413 10.41 -27.35 5.38
CA LYS A 413 10.05 -26.95 6.75
C LYS A 413 11.23 -26.47 7.58
N ASP A 414 12.37 -27.16 7.52
CA ASP A 414 13.55 -26.81 8.32
C ASP A 414 14.09 -25.40 8.01
N ILE A 415 13.97 -24.97 6.75
CA ILE A 415 14.45 -23.66 6.31
C ILE A 415 13.42 -22.58 6.55
N SER A 416 12.13 -22.89 6.36
CA SER A 416 11.06 -21.98 6.75
C SER A 416 11.14 -21.65 8.25
N LEU A 417 11.30 -22.66 9.10
CA LEU A 417 11.42 -22.47 10.56
C LEU A 417 12.65 -21.65 10.95
N LYS A 418 13.83 -21.97 10.40
CA LYS A 418 15.06 -21.19 10.68
C LYS A 418 14.96 -19.75 10.19
N LEU A 419 14.33 -19.53 9.03
CA LEU A 419 14.10 -18.17 8.52
C LEU A 419 13.14 -17.41 9.43
N GLU A 420 12.04 -18.03 9.88
CA GLU A 420 11.11 -17.45 10.84
C GLU A 420 11.79 -17.13 12.18
N GLU A 421 12.58 -18.05 12.73
CA GLU A 421 13.35 -17.84 13.97
C GLU A 421 14.31 -16.64 13.87
N LEU A 422 15.04 -16.51 12.76
CA LEU A 422 15.95 -15.38 12.54
C LEU A 422 15.17 -14.05 12.44
N LEU A 423 13.99 -14.06 11.83
CA LEU A 423 13.17 -12.86 11.66
C LEU A 423 12.42 -12.47 12.95
N LEU A 424 12.10 -13.43 13.83
CA LEU A 424 11.46 -13.19 15.13
C LEU A 424 12.40 -12.54 16.16
N GLN A 425 13.71 -12.67 15.99
CA GLN A 425 14.72 -12.07 16.88
C GLN A 425 14.94 -10.56 16.61
N LYS A 426 14.23 -9.99 15.64
CA LYS A 426 14.41 -8.62 15.15
C LYS A 426 13.64 -7.60 15.99
N ASN A 427 14.31 -6.52 16.39
CA ASN A 427 13.67 -5.33 16.98
C ASN A 427 13.08 -4.40 15.89
N GLU A 428 12.05 -3.61 16.20
CA GLU A 428 11.34 -2.74 15.22
C GLU A 428 12.27 -1.70 14.53
N ASP A 429 13.36 -1.30 15.20
CA ASP A 429 14.33 -0.31 14.71
C ASP A 429 15.56 -0.91 14.01
N GLU A 430 15.65 -2.23 13.88
CA GLU A 430 16.86 -2.91 13.40
C GLU A 430 16.66 -3.51 12.01
N GLN A 431 17.62 -3.33 11.12
CA GLN A 431 17.65 -4.01 9.84
C GLN A 431 18.21 -5.41 9.98
N ILE A 432 17.55 -6.38 9.36
CA ILE A 432 18.07 -7.74 9.24
C ILE A 432 18.42 -8.08 7.79
N LYS A 433 19.59 -8.66 7.58
CA LYS A 433 20.05 -9.20 6.30
C LYS A 433 20.27 -10.70 6.45
N VAL A 434 19.56 -11.50 5.66
CA VAL A 434 19.67 -12.97 5.64
C VAL A 434 20.15 -13.41 4.27
N ALA A 435 21.03 -14.40 4.21
CA ALA A 435 21.43 -15.04 2.95
C ALA A 435 20.95 -16.49 2.92
N ILE A 436 20.38 -16.91 1.80
CA ILE A 436 20.05 -18.30 1.50
C ILE A 436 21.09 -18.79 0.49
N CYS A 437 21.99 -19.66 0.94
CA CYS A 437 23.14 -20.16 0.17
C CYS A 437 22.94 -21.62 -0.24
N ALA A 438 23.11 -21.94 -1.53
CA ALA A 438 22.97 -23.31 -2.06
C ALA A 438 23.55 -23.42 -3.46
N LEU A 439 23.75 -24.64 -3.99
CA LEU A 439 24.10 -24.86 -5.39
C LEU A 439 22.95 -24.47 -6.37
N GLY A 440 23.28 -24.40 -7.66
CA GLY A 440 22.29 -24.15 -8.72
C GLY A 440 21.25 -25.28 -8.79
N GLY A 441 19.96 -24.96 -8.91
CA GLY A 441 18.90 -25.99 -8.98
C GLY A 441 18.38 -26.50 -7.63
N ALA A 442 18.97 -26.09 -6.50
CA ALA A 442 18.55 -26.46 -5.14
C ALA A 442 17.22 -25.82 -4.66
N GLY A 443 16.58 -24.96 -5.46
CA GLY A 443 15.26 -24.39 -5.14
C GLY A 443 15.26 -23.11 -4.31
N LYS A 444 16.38 -22.40 -4.14
CA LYS A 444 16.47 -21.13 -3.38
C LYS A 444 15.38 -20.11 -3.75
N THR A 445 15.23 -19.84 -5.05
CA THR A 445 14.22 -18.91 -5.57
C THR A 445 12.79 -19.37 -5.23
N GLN A 446 12.53 -20.67 -5.18
CA GLN A 446 11.21 -21.21 -4.81
C GLN A 446 10.92 -21.05 -3.31
N VAL A 447 11.93 -21.24 -2.45
CA VAL A 447 11.82 -20.96 -1.01
C VAL A 447 11.52 -19.47 -0.77
N LEU A 448 12.29 -18.58 -1.41
CA LEU A 448 12.12 -17.14 -1.32
C LEU A 448 10.74 -16.69 -1.83
N LEU A 449 10.27 -17.29 -2.92
CA LEU A 449 8.96 -17.04 -3.51
C LEU A 449 7.81 -17.47 -2.59
N ASN A 450 7.87 -18.67 -2.01
CA ASN A 450 6.83 -19.10 -1.08
C ASN A 450 6.80 -18.20 0.17
N PHE A 451 7.97 -17.80 0.68
CA PHE A 451 8.08 -16.84 1.77
C PHE A 451 7.48 -15.46 1.42
N ALA A 452 7.70 -14.98 0.20
CA ALA A 452 7.12 -13.75 -0.31
C ALA A 452 5.58 -13.80 -0.25
N TYR A 453 4.97 -14.88 -0.74
CA TYR A 453 3.52 -15.08 -0.72
C TYR A 453 2.94 -15.24 0.68
N GLN A 454 3.68 -15.85 1.60
CA GLN A 454 3.29 -15.92 3.02
C GLN A 454 3.34 -14.53 3.68
N SER A 455 4.29 -13.68 3.27
CA SER A 455 4.51 -12.37 3.88
C SER A 455 3.66 -11.23 3.31
N ARG A 456 2.99 -11.45 2.16
CA ARG A 456 2.24 -10.42 1.40
C ARG A 456 1.12 -9.72 2.18
N GLU A 457 0.59 -10.38 3.21
CA GLU A 457 -0.53 -9.87 3.97
C GLU A 457 -0.11 -8.91 5.09
N ASN A 458 1.17 -8.88 5.47
CA ASN A 458 1.66 -8.06 6.59
C ASN A 458 2.83 -7.13 6.19
N HIS A 459 3.44 -7.34 5.03
CA HIS A 459 4.60 -6.57 4.57
C HIS A 459 4.43 -6.08 3.13
N HIS A 460 5.06 -4.95 2.81
CA HIS A 460 5.44 -4.65 1.44
C HIS A 460 6.50 -5.66 0.99
N VAL A 461 6.34 -6.29 -0.16
CA VAL A 461 7.30 -7.28 -0.66
C VAL A 461 7.79 -6.83 -2.03
N PHE A 462 9.09 -6.61 -2.14
CA PHE A 462 9.75 -6.17 -3.35
C PHE A 462 10.79 -7.20 -3.80
N TRP A 463 10.85 -7.47 -5.10
CA TRP A 463 11.78 -8.44 -5.67
C TRP A 463 12.78 -7.76 -6.59
N LEU A 464 14.07 -7.98 -6.34
CA LEU A 464 15.20 -7.49 -7.13
C LEU A 464 16.02 -8.64 -7.71
N TYR A 465 16.70 -8.37 -8.82
CA TYR A 465 17.67 -9.29 -9.41
C TYR A 465 19.08 -8.82 -9.11
N GLY A 466 19.85 -9.68 -8.45
CA GLY A 466 21.15 -9.36 -7.86
C GLY A 466 22.37 -9.75 -8.69
N SER A 467 22.22 -10.17 -9.95
CA SER A 467 23.32 -10.71 -10.73
C SER A 467 24.31 -9.67 -11.28
N SER A 468 23.97 -8.38 -11.24
CA SER A 468 24.89 -7.27 -11.53
C SER A 468 24.38 -5.97 -10.89
N LEU A 469 25.23 -4.94 -10.81
CA LEU A 469 24.87 -3.68 -10.17
C LEU A 469 23.78 -2.96 -10.95
N GLU A 470 23.85 -3.00 -12.28
CA GLU A 470 22.89 -2.37 -13.18
C GLU A 470 21.48 -2.96 -12.99
N LEU A 471 21.37 -4.27 -12.75
CA LEU A 471 20.08 -4.92 -12.49
C LEU A 471 19.51 -4.60 -11.11
N ILE A 472 20.38 -4.42 -10.10
CA ILE A 472 19.97 -3.94 -8.79
C ILE A 472 19.49 -2.49 -8.89
N GLU A 473 20.24 -1.62 -9.58
CA GLU A 473 19.85 -0.22 -9.81
C GLU A 473 18.54 -0.14 -10.59
N ALA A 474 18.39 -0.88 -11.69
CA ALA A 474 17.15 -0.93 -12.47
C ALA A 474 15.98 -1.46 -11.64
N GLY A 475 16.20 -2.49 -10.82
CA GLY A 475 15.19 -3.05 -9.92
C GLY A 475 14.80 -2.07 -8.81
N LEU A 476 15.76 -1.38 -8.19
CA LEU A 476 15.50 -0.32 -7.21
C LEU A 476 14.78 0.86 -7.85
N VAL A 477 15.13 1.24 -9.08
CA VAL A 477 14.40 2.25 -9.85
C VAL A 477 12.96 1.80 -10.12
N LYS A 478 12.73 0.53 -10.45
CA LYS A 478 11.38 -0.05 -10.61
C LYS A 478 10.61 -0.08 -9.29
N VAL A 479 11.24 -0.48 -8.18
CA VAL A 479 10.61 -0.45 -6.85
C VAL A 479 10.27 1.00 -6.49
N ALA A 480 11.21 1.93 -6.70
CA ALA A 480 10.99 3.34 -6.54
C ALA A 480 9.83 3.82 -7.41
N ALA A 481 9.70 3.37 -8.67
CA ALA A 481 8.55 3.68 -9.52
C ALA A 481 7.24 3.15 -8.91
N THR A 482 7.28 1.93 -8.38
CA THR A 482 6.13 1.24 -7.79
C THR A 482 5.63 1.93 -6.54
N VAL A 483 6.54 2.39 -5.68
CA VAL A 483 6.22 3.15 -4.45
C VAL A 483 6.07 4.66 -4.68
N GLY A 484 6.21 5.14 -5.92
CA GLY A 484 6.00 6.54 -6.29
C GLY A 484 7.20 7.48 -6.09
N LEU A 485 8.41 6.94 -5.89
CA LEU A 485 9.67 7.67 -5.71
C LEU A 485 10.48 7.86 -7.00
N SER A 486 10.29 7.03 -8.05
CA SER A 486 10.97 7.27 -9.34
C SER A 486 10.15 8.26 -10.17
N LYS A 487 10.65 9.49 -10.31
CA LYS A 487 10.13 10.47 -11.26
C LYS A 487 11.15 10.66 -12.35
N GLY A 488 10.66 10.71 -13.57
CA GLY A 488 11.53 10.82 -14.69
C GLY A 488 12.30 12.15 -14.70
N GLY A 489 13.63 12.11 -14.64
CA GLY A 489 14.44 13.31 -14.52
C GLY A 489 15.78 13.11 -13.82
N LEU A 490 15.76 12.15 -12.89
CA LEU A 490 16.79 11.92 -11.89
C LEU A 490 17.73 10.81 -12.38
N GLU A 491 19.02 10.98 -12.13
CA GLU A 491 20.00 9.91 -12.35
C GLU A 491 19.61 8.69 -11.49
N ALA A 492 19.76 7.48 -12.06
CA ALA A 492 19.36 6.23 -11.41
C ALA A 492 19.95 6.10 -9.98
N GLU A 493 21.19 6.54 -9.80
CA GLU A 493 21.87 6.65 -8.51
C GLU A 493 21.06 7.43 -7.47
N LYS A 494 20.51 8.59 -7.84
CA LYS A 494 19.74 9.45 -6.93
C LYS A 494 18.38 8.84 -6.60
N ILE A 495 17.75 8.17 -7.56
CA ILE A 495 16.49 7.41 -7.35
C ILE A 495 16.73 6.28 -6.35
N CYS A 496 17.83 5.53 -6.51
CA CYS A 496 18.19 4.45 -5.60
C CYS A 496 18.43 4.96 -4.17
N LEU A 497 19.13 6.10 -4.01
CA LEU A 497 19.34 6.73 -2.70
C LEU A 497 18.04 7.26 -2.07
N MET A 498 17.13 7.83 -2.85
CA MET A 498 15.83 8.27 -2.34
C MET A 498 14.96 7.09 -1.88
N LEU A 499 14.96 5.99 -2.64
CA LEU A 499 14.29 4.76 -2.22
C LEU A 499 14.91 4.21 -0.94
N LYS A 500 16.25 4.20 -0.85
CA LYS A 500 16.97 3.82 0.36
C LYS A 500 16.52 4.64 1.56
N ASP A 501 16.50 5.96 1.44
CA ASP A 501 16.11 6.87 2.52
C ASP A 501 14.65 6.66 2.92
N TRP A 502 13.76 6.39 1.96
CA TRP A 502 12.37 6.05 2.23
C TRP A 502 12.26 4.72 2.98
N LEU A 503 12.92 3.66 2.50
CA LEU A 503 12.96 2.34 3.15
C LEU A 503 13.59 2.40 4.56
N ASP A 504 14.53 3.31 4.79
CA ASP A 504 15.12 3.58 6.10
C ASP A 504 14.23 4.48 7.01
N SER A 505 13.13 5.03 6.49
CA SER A 505 12.19 5.88 7.23
C SER A 505 11.00 5.10 7.79
N GLU A 506 10.39 5.61 8.87
CA GLU A 506 9.20 5.01 9.49
C GLU A 506 7.97 5.01 8.55
N VAL A 507 7.96 5.92 7.57
CA VAL A 507 6.87 6.07 6.58
C VAL A 507 6.76 4.87 5.64
N SER A 508 7.86 4.13 5.44
CA SER A 508 7.86 2.94 4.58
C SER A 508 7.16 1.72 5.18
N GLY A 509 6.82 1.77 6.48
CA GLY A 509 6.20 0.66 7.19
C GLY A 509 7.07 -0.61 7.18
N ASN A 510 6.42 -1.76 7.34
CA ASN A 510 7.09 -3.05 7.30
C ASN A 510 7.29 -3.52 5.86
N TRP A 511 8.54 -3.67 5.44
CA TRP A 511 8.89 -4.11 4.10
C TRP A 511 9.95 -5.22 4.10
N ILE A 512 9.90 -6.02 3.04
CA ILE A 512 10.82 -7.11 2.74
C ILE A 512 11.36 -6.90 1.33
N LEU A 513 12.69 -6.85 1.22
CA LEU A 513 13.42 -6.75 -0.04
C LEU A 513 14.10 -8.09 -0.35
N LEU A 514 13.62 -8.76 -1.39
CA LEU A 514 14.10 -10.06 -1.83
C LEU A 514 15.07 -9.85 -2.98
N VAL A 515 16.35 -10.17 -2.80
CA VAL A 515 17.40 -9.96 -3.81
C VAL A 515 17.86 -11.34 -4.33
N ASP A 516 17.34 -11.73 -5.48
CA ASP A 516 17.55 -13.06 -6.05
C ASP A 516 18.82 -13.11 -6.91
N ALA A 517 19.62 -14.16 -6.69
CA ALA A 517 20.75 -14.58 -7.50
C ALA A 517 21.99 -13.66 -7.49
N VAL A 518 22.42 -13.25 -6.29
CA VAL A 518 23.68 -12.53 -6.04
C VAL A 518 24.89 -13.48 -6.10
N ASP A 519 25.20 -14.02 -7.28
CA ASP A 519 26.23 -15.06 -7.43
C ASP A 519 27.67 -14.51 -7.56
N SER A 520 27.83 -13.32 -8.15
CA SER A 520 29.10 -12.60 -8.15
C SER A 520 29.18 -11.69 -6.93
N LEU A 521 30.36 -11.57 -6.31
CA LEU A 521 30.60 -10.66 -5.19
C LEU A 521 31.89 -9.88 -5.46
N ASP A 522 31.99 -9.27 -6.64
CA ASP A 522 33.08 -8.34 -6.92
C ASP A 522 32.97 -7.08 -6.05
N GLU A 523 34.05 -6.29 -6.01
CA GLU A 523 34.10 -5.08 -5.19
C GLU A 523 33.08 -4.03 -5.63
N THR A 524 32.79 -3.94 -6.94
CA THR A 524 31.86 -2.97 -7.52
C THR A 524 30.42 -3.25 -7.09
N LEU A 525 29.95 -4.50 -7.20
CA LEU A 525 28.63 -4.92 -6.79
C LEU A 525 28.47 -4.83 -5.26
N THR A 526 29.49 -5.24 -4.51
CA THR A 526 29.47 -5.19 -3.05
C THR A 526 29.35 -3.74 -2.56
N ALA A 527 30.15 -2.83 -3.13
CA ALA A 527 30.07 -1.40 -2.83
C ALA A 527 28.72 -0.79 -3.23
N GLY A 528 28.18 -1.18 -4.40
CA GLY A 528 26.87 -0.73 -4.85
C GLY A 528 25.72 -1.21 -3.95
N ILE A 529 25.74 -2.46 -3.50
CA ILE A 529 24.75 -2.99 -2.56
C ILE A 529 24.82 -2.24 -1.23
N GLN A 530 26.01 -1.99 -0.69
CA GLN A 530 26.18 -1.22 0.55
C GLN A 530 25.74 0.24 0.40
N LYS A 531 25.93 0.82 -0.79
CA LYS A 531 25.54 2.20 -1.10
C LYS A 531 24.02 2.34 -1.19
N TYR A 532 23.36 1.46 -1.94
CA TYR A 532 21.96 1.65 -2.36
C TYR A 532 20.91 0.88 -1.57
N LEU A 533 21.25 -0.24 -0.93
CA LEU A 533 20.27 -0.92 -0.09
C LEU A 533 20.15 -0.21 1.27
N PRO A 534 18.95 -0.19 1.87
CA PRO A 534 18.70 0.39 3.19
C PRO A 534 19.65 -0.19 4.24
N SER A 535 19.79 0.50 5.38
CA SER A 535 20.73 0.14 6.44
C SER A 535 20.16 0.19 7.86
N LYS A 536 18.99 0.80 8.05
CA LYS A 536 18.41 1.07 9.37
C LYS A 536 17.25 0.14 9.70
N ARG A 537 16.30 -0.06 8.78
CA ARG A 537 15.07 -0.84 9.03
C ARG A 537 14.80 -1.88 7.93
N GLY A 538 13.71 -2.65 8.11
CA GLY A 538 13.22 -3.64 7.15
C GLY A 538 14.05 -4.92 7.06
N THR A 539 13.66 -5.80 6.15
CA THR A 539 14.24 -7.15 6.02
C THR A 539 14.78 -7.33 4.61
N ILE A 540 16.05 -7.70 4.47
CA ILE A 540 16.65 -8.03 3.17
C ILE A 540 17.02 -9.50 3.16
N ILE A 541 16.55 -10.25 2.15
CA ILE A 541 16.89 -11.66 1.98
C ILE A 541 17.57 -11.85 0.63
N PHE A 542 18.80 -12.34 0.65
CA PHE A 542 19.59 -12.66 -0.53
C PHE A 542 19.48 -14.13 -0.87
N THR A 543 19.44 -14.48 -2.15
CA THR A 543 19.78 -15.85 -2.60
C THR A 543 21.10 -15.81 -3.35
N THR A 544 21.97 -16.77 -3.07
CA THR A 544 23.29 -16.85 -3.71
C THR A 544 23.82 -18.28 -3.79
N ARG A 545 24.74 -18.53 -4.72
CA ARG A 545 25.60 -19.71 -4.74
C ARG A 545 26.95 -19.49 -4.08
N ASN A 546 27.31 -18.23 -3.83
CA ASN A 546 28.61 -17.85 -3.30
C ASN A 546 28.55 -17.76 -1.77
N ARG A 547 29.31 -18.63 -1.09
CA ARG A 547 29.39 -18.65 0.37
C ARG A 547 30.14 -17.45 0.95
N ASP A 548 30.93 -16.75 0.14
CA ASP A 548 31.68 -15.55 0.52
C ASP A 548 30.78 -14.33 0.76
N ILE A 549 29.46 -14.45 0.57
CA ILE A 549 28.49 -13.42 1.00
C ILE A 549 28.56 -13.17 2.50
N THR A 550 28.94 -14.22 3.23
CA THR A 550 29.18 -14.22 4.66
C THR A 550 30.43 -13.40 4.99
N GLY A 551 30.29 -12.40 5.84
CA GLY A 551 31.36 -11.46 6.19
C GLY A 551 31.53 -10.28 5.23
N ARG A 552 30.88 -10.30 4.05
CA ARG A 552 30.84 -9.14 3.13
C ARG A 552 29.53 -8.36 3.20
N LEU A 553 28.40 -9.08 3.15
CA LEU A 553 27.05 -8.48 3.13
C LEU A 553 26.14 -9.00 4.26
N VAL A 554 26.39 -10.22 4.74
CA VAL A 554 25.58 -10.89 5.77
C VAL A 554 26.49 -11.46 6.88
N TYR A 555 26.05 -11.37 8.13
CA TYR A 555 26.78 -11.96 9.26
C TYR A 555 26.73 -13.50 9.21
N PRO A 556 27.78 -14.22 9.66
CA PRO A 556 27.81 -15.69 9.60
C PRO A 556 26.60 -16.41 10.20
N GLY A 557 26.02 -15.89 11.28
CA GLY A 557 24.82 -16.46 11.91
C GLY A 557 23.51 -16.29 11.12
N TYR A 558 23.51 -15.45 10.07
CA TYR A 558 22.33 -15.13 9.25
C TYR A 558 22.45 -15.70 7.82
N CYS A 559 23.38 -16.64 7.61
CA CYS A 559 23.49 -17.41 6.38
C CYS A 559 22.82 -18.78 6.56
N LEU A 560 21.70 -19.00 5.89
CA LEU A 560 21.00 -20.27 5.82
C LEU A 560 21.56 -21.10 4.67
N GLU A 561 22.37 -22.10 5.01
CA GLU A 561 22.80 -23.10 4.04
C GLU A 561 21.65 -24.06 3.75
N LEU A 562 21.17 -24.02 2.52
CA LEU A 562 20.27 -25.00 1.97
C LEU A 562 21.07 -26.29 1.77
N SER A 563 20.67 -27.38 2.45
CA SER A 563 21.21 -28.72 2.19
C SER A 563 21.23 -28.99 0.68
N GLU A 564 22.32 -29.61 0.20
CA GLU A 564 22.56 -29.82 -1.23
C GLU A 564 21.39 -30.58 -1.89
N GLY A 565 20.67 -31.44 -1.16
CA GLY A 565 19.46 -32.12 -1.59
C GLY A 565 18.21 -31.87 -0.72
N MET A 566 17.04 -32.21 -1.27
CA MET A 566 15.77 -32.36 -0.54
C MET A 566 15.84 -33.55 0.44
N THR A 567 15.03 -33.51 1.50
CA THR A 567 14.81 -34.71 2.31
C THR A 567 14.09 -35.79 1.49
N THR A 568 14.17 -37.05 1.92
CA THR A 568 13.49 -38.17 1.24
C THR A 568 11.99 -37.89 1.04
N ASP A 569 11.31 -37.38 2.06
CA ASP A 569 9.88 -37.06 1.99
C ASP A 569 9.61 -35.88 1.04
N GLU A 570 10.46 -34.85 1.05
CA GLU A 570 10.35 -33.71 0.15
C GLU A 570 10.56 -34.11 -1.32
N ALA A 571 11.56 -34.96 -1.58
CA ALA A 571 11.91 -35.44 -2.91
C ALA A 571 10.81 -36.35 -3.48
N LEU A 572 10.26 -37.25 -2.66
CA LEU A 572 9.11 -38.08 -3.03
C LEU A 572 7.87 -37.22 -3.29
N ALA A 573 7.59 -36.24 -2.43
CA ALA A 573 6.48 -35.30 -2.63
C ALA A 573 6.66 -34.43 -3.87
N THR A 574 7.90 -34.16 -4.29
CA THR A 574 8.20 -33.43 -5.53
C THR A 574 8.08 -34.33 -6.75
N PHE A 575 8.37 -35.63 -6.63
CA PHE A 575 8.27 -36.60 -7.72
C PHE A 575 6.81 -37.07 -7.97
N ARG A 576 6.02 -37.28 -6.92
CA ARG A 576 4.64 -37.83 -6.97
C ARG A 576 3.64 -37.08 -7.86
N PRO A 577 3.59 -35.73 -7.88
CA PRO A 577 2.66 -34.99 -8.75
C PRO A 577 2.91 -35.23 -10.25
N TYR A 578 4.08 -35.76 -10.59
CA TYR A 578 4.55 -35.98 -11.96
C TYR A 578 4.78 -37.48 -12.27
N GLY A 579 4.66 -38.37 -11.28
CA GLY A 579 4.69 -39.83 -11.45
C GLY A 579 3.28 -40.44 -11.51
N ASP A 580 3.17 -41.66 -12.04
CA ASP A 580 1.89 -42.35 -12.27
C ASP A 580 1.04 -42.43 -10.98
N GLN A 581 -0.29 -42.32 -11.10
CA GLN A 581 -1.20 -42.25 -9.94
C GLN A 581 -1.26 -43.55 -9.12
N ASP A 582 -0.65 -44.64 -9.58
CA ASP A 582 -0.56 -45.94 -8.91
C ASP A 582 0.88 -46.48 -8.91
N ILE A 583 1.76 -45.90 -8.07
CA ILE A 583 3.10 -46.48 -7.84
C ILE A 583 2.94 -47.68 -6.91
N ASN A 584 3.12 -48.89 -7.45
CA ASN A 584 3.08 -50.14 -6.70
C ASN A 584 4.24 -50.20 -5.67
N THR A 585 4.13 -51.04 -4.64
CA THR A 585 5.13 -51.10 -3.55
C THR A 585 6.56 -51.47 -4.03
N ASP A 586 6.68 -52.26 -5.09
CA ASP A 586 7.97 -52.61 -5.73
C ASP A 586 8.62 -51.44 -6.52
N ASP A 587 7.85 -50.43 -6.93
CA ASP A 587 8.35 -49.26 -7.66
C ASP A 587 8.90 -48.17 -6.73
N GLN A 588 8.52 -48.16 -5.45
CA GLN A 588 9.03 -47.19 -4.47
C GLN A 588 10.54 -47.30 -4.26
N GLU A 589 11.08 -48.52 -4.21
CA GLU A 589 12.52 -48.74 -4.08
C GLU A 589 13.29 -48.23 -5.32
N SER A 590 12.76 -48.50 -6.52
CA SER A 590 13.37 -48.01 -7.77
C SER A 590 13.31 -46.49 -7.89
N VAL A 591 12.23 -45.86 -7.44
CA VAL A 591 12.09 -44.40 -7.35
C VAL A 591 13.09 -43.83 -6.34
N MET A 592 13.24 -44.45 -5.17
CA MET A 592 14.20 -44.01 -4.16
C MET A 592 15.63 -44.02 -4.69
N ILE A 593 16.04 -45.07 -5.41
CA ILE A 593 17.38 -45.12 -6.00
C ILE A 593 17.54 -44.08 -7.12
N LEU A 594 16.48 -43.81 -7.91
CA LEU A 594 16.52 -42.71 -8.87
C LEU A 594 16.71 -41.36 -8.15
N LEU A 595 16.00 -41.11 -7.04
CA LEU A 595 16.16 -39.86 -6.28
C LEU A 595 17.57 -39.68 -5.72
N GLU A 596 18.21 -40.78 -5.29
CA GLU A 596 19.63 -40.81 -4.90
C GLU A 596 20.56 -40.49 -6.08
N GLU A 597 20.32 -41.08 -7.26
CA GLU A 597 21.09 -40.80 -8.50
C GLU A 597 20.90 -39.37 -9.00
N LEU A 598 19.77 -38.74 -8.66
CA LEU A 598 19.48 -37.33 -8.93
C LEU A 598 20.00 -36.40 -7.81
N GLU A 599 20.74 -36.94 -6.85
CA GLU A 599 21.33 -36.24 -5.70
C GLU A 599 20.28 -35.42 -4.90
N PHE A 600 19.02 -35.84 -4.96
CA PHE A 600 17.88 -35.17 -4.37
C PHE A 600 17.68 -33.69 -4.80
N PHE A 601 18.17 -33.28 -5.99
CA PHE A 601 17.99 -31.91 -6.46
C PHE A 601 16.58 -31.66 -7.01
N PRO A 602 15.87 -30.62 -6.53
CA PRO A 602 14.49 -30.32 -6.94
C PRO A 602 14.30 -30.22 -8.46
N LEU A 603 15.21 -29.54 -9.15
CA LEU A 603 15.13 -29.35 -10.61
C LEU A 603 15.40 -30.64 -11.38
N ALA A 604 16.37 -31.45 -10.95
CA ALA A 604 16.69 -32.73 -11.59
C ALA A 604 15.53 -33.72 -11.42
N ILE A 605 14.94 -33.76 -10.21
CA ILE A 605 13.75 -34.56 -9.90
C ILE A 605 12.58 -34.15 -10.78
N ALA A 606 12.28 -32.85 -10.89
CA ALA A 606 11.18 -32.35 -11.71
C ALA A 606 11.37 -32.65 -13.21
N GLN A 607 12.59 -32.53 -13.73
CA GLN A 607 12.91 -32.86 -15.13
C GLN A 607 12.80 -34.37 -15.39
N ALA A 608 13.36 -35.20 -14.52
CA ALA A 608 13.27 -36.66 -14.63
C ALA A 608 11.82 -37.15 -14.57
N ALA A 609 11.02 -36.60 -13.65
CA ALA A 609 9.62 -36.96 -13.52
C ALA A 609 8.80 -36.51 -14.75
N GLY A 610 9.07 -35.32 -15.28
CA GLY A 610 8.47 -34.85 -16.55
C GLY A 610 8.80 -35.77 -17.73
N TYR A 611 10.07 -36.19 -17.85
CA TYR A 611 10.52 -37.13 -18.88
C TYR A 611 9.82 -38.49 -18.76
N LEU A 612 9.76 -39.06 -17.55
CA LEU A 612 9.10 -40.33 -17.29
C LEU A 612 7.61 -40.29 -17.65
N ARG A 613 6.91 -39.23 -17.24
CA ARG A 613 5.49 -39.02 -17.58
C ARG A 613 5.25 -38.93 -19.09
N LYS A 614 6.09 -38.16 -19.80
CA LYS A 614 5.93 -37.92 -21.24
C LYS A 614 6.26 -39.15 -22.06
N THR A 615 7.28 -39.92 -21.67
CA THR A 615 7.75 -41.07 -22.43
C THR A 615 7.09 -42.39 -22.01
N GLY A 616 6.51 -42.46 -20.81
CA GLY A 616 5.88 -43.65 -20.26
C GLY A 616 6.86 -44.79 -19.95
N ILE A 617 8.17 -44.55 -20.00
CA ILE A 617 9.18 -45.57 -19.69
C ILE A 617 9.26 -45.84 -18.19
N ARG A 618 9.70 -47.03 -17.82
CA ARG A 618 9.86 -47.39 -16.40
C ARG A 618 11.06 -46.66 -15.80
N VAL A 619 10.99 -46.41 -14.49
CA VAL A 619 12.05 -45.75 -13.71
C VAL A 619 13.42 -46.41 -13.93
N ASN A 620 13.49 -47.74 -13.92
CA ASN A 620 14.75 -48.46 -14.14
C ASN A 620 15.32 -48.30 -15.55
N GLU A 621 14.46 -48.17 -16.57
CA GLU A 621 14.91 -47.89 -17.94
C GLU A 621 15.47 -46.47 -18.06
N TYR A 622 14.84 -45.49 -17.41
CA TYR A 622 15.36 -44.12 -17.35
C TYR A 622 16.71 -44.05 -16.64
N ARG A 623 16.88 -44.78 -15.54
CA ARG A 623 18.16 -44.87 -14.81
C ARG A 623 19.28 -45.46 -15.67
N GLU A 624 18.98 -46.48 -16.49
CA GLU A 624 19.97 -46.98 -17.45
C GLU A 624 20.40 -45.91 -18.45
N ARG A 625 19.45 -45.11 -18.95
CA ARG A 625 19.77 -43.98 -19.84
C ARG A 625 20.62 -42.93 -19.11
N LEU A 626 20.27 -42.58 -17.88
CA LEU A 626 21.03 -41.64 -17.04
C LEU A 626 22.47 -42.09 -16.82
N ARG A 627 22.70 -43.38 -16.58
CA ARG A 627 24.03 -43.98 -16.36
C ARG A 627 24.85 -44.13 -17.64
N LYS A 628 24.21 -44.45 -18.76
CA LYS A 628 24.87 -44.63 -20.07
C LYS A 628 25.23 -43.30 -20.73
N HIS A 629 24.68 -42.18 -20.26
CA HIS A 629 24.91 -40.86 -20.84
C HIS A 629 26.26 -40.27 -20.38
N ASP A 630 27.32 -40.55 -21.15
CA ASP A 630 28.64 -39.94 -20.98
C ASP A 630 28.64 -38.50 -21.52
N PHE A 631 28.38 -37.53 -20.64
CA PHE A 631 28.40 -36.12 -21.02
C PHE A 631 29.82 -35.55 -20.97
N LYS A 632 30.53 -35.58 -22.11
CA LYS A 632 31.90 -35.04 -22.27
C LYS A 632 32.03 -33.52 -22.06
N LEU A 633 30.93 -32.76 -22.07
CA LEU A 633 30.94 -31.30 -21.88
C LEU A 633 31.05 -30.85 -20.41
N LEU A 634 30.93 -31.76 -19.42
CA LEU A 634 31.00 -31.43 -17.99
C LEU A 634 32.36 -30.85 -17.55
N SER A 635 33.44 -31.13 -18.28
CA SER A 635 34.78 -30.62 -18.00
C SER A 635 35.01 -29.16 -18.42
N GLN A 636 34.08 -28.56 -19.16
CA GLN A 636 34.15 -27.17 -19.64
C GLN A 636 32.91 -26.40 -19.17
N GLN A 637 32.68 -26.35 -17.85
CA GLN A 637 31.62 -25.52 -17.30
C GLN A 637 31.80 -24.07 -17.78
N PRO A 638 30.72 -23.33 -18.09
CA PRO A 638 30.74 -21.87 -18.25
C PRO A 638 31.08 -21.19 -16.91
N THR A 639 32.31 -21.34 -16.44
CA THR A 639 32.79 -20.90 -15.11
C THR A 639 32.56 -19.41 -14.89
N ASP A 640 32.68 -18.61 -15.95
CA ASP A 640 32.67 -17.15 -15.88
C ASP A 640 31.26 -16.56 -15.73
N GLN A 641 30.20 -17.29 -16.11
CA GLN A 641 28.80 -16.83 -16.04
C GLN A 641 27.99 -17.53 -14.94
N ILE A 642 28.49 -18.67 -14.45
CA ILE A 642 27.78 -19.53 -13.50
C ILE A 642 28.24 -19.24 -12.06
N GLY A 643 29.44 -18.71 -11.78
CA GLY A 643 29.79 -18.25 -10.43
C GLY A 643 29.72 -19.32 -9.33
N GLY A 644 29.85 -20.61 -9.69
CA GLY A 644 29.86 -21.75 -8.76
C GLY A 644 29.49 -23.10 -9.44
N PRO A 645 29.75 -24.25 -8.79
CA PRO A 645 29.46 -25.56 -9.36
C PRO A 645 27.94 -25.76 -9.54
N SER A 646 27.55 -26.42 -10.64
CA SER A 646 26.18 -26.87 -10.89
C SER A 646 26.11 -28.40 -10.75
N PRO A 647 25.03 -28.98 -10.20
CA PRO A 647 24.94 -30.42 -9.99
C PRO A 647 24.96 -31.20 -11.31
N GLU A 648 25.75 -32.26 -11.36
CA GLU A 648 25.88 -33.14 -12.53
C GLU A 648 24.53 -33.76 -12.90
N ALA A 649 23.73 -34.13 -11.90
CA ALA A 649 22.37 -34.64 -12.06
C ALA A 649 21.47 -33.71 -12.90
N VAL A 650 21.42 -32.41 -12.59
CA VAL A 650 20.59 -31.41 -13.30
C VAL A 650 21.00 -31.29 -14.77
N MET A 651 22.30 -31.39 -15.05
CA MET A 651 22.83 -31.29 -16.41
C MET A 651 22.49 -32.52 -17.24
N LYS A 652 22.66 -33.72 -16.65
CA LYS A 652 22.32 -34.98 -17.32
C LYS A 652 20.83 -35.09 -17.61
N THR A 653 19.96 -34.71 -16.66
CA THR A 653 18.50 -34.74 -16.87
C THR A 653 18.04 -33.76 -17.93
N TRP A 654 18.65 -32.56 -17.98
CA TRP A 654 18.41 -31.58 -19.05
C TRP A 654 18.86 -32.13 -20.41
N ASP A 655 20.10 -32.63 -20.54
CA ASP A 655 20.63 -33.07 -21.83
C ASP A 655 19.86 -34.26 -22.39
N ILE A 656 19.52 -35.25 -21.56
CA ILE A 656 18.66 -36.38 -21.96
C ILE A 656 17.32 -35.88 -22.52
N SER A 657 16.72 -34.87 -21.87
CA SER A 657 15.47 -34.27 -22.33
C SER A 657 15.67 -33.46 -23.61
N TYR A 658 16.74 -32.68 -23.71
CA TYR A 658 17.07 -31.86 -24.88
C TYR A 658 17.35 -32.73 -26.12
N GLN A 659 18.18 -33.78 -26.02
CA GLN A 659 18.44 -34.69 -27.14
C GLN A 659 17.15 -35.38 -27.59
N HIS A 660 16.30 -35.79 -26.64
CA HIS A 660 15.02 -36.42 -26.97
C HIS A 660 14.08 -35.48 -27.72
N ILE A 661 13.98 -34.22 -27.29
CA ILE A 661 13.17 -33.21 -27.98
C ILE A 661 13.78 -32.90 -29.36
N LYS A 662 15.11 -32.76 -29.44
CA LYS A 662 15.83 -32.48 -30.69
C LYS A 662 15.60 -33.53 -31.78
N GLU A 663 15.54 -34.81 -31.40
CA GLU A 663 15.29 -35.90 -32.34
C GLU A 663 13.83 -35.98 -32.82
N ARG A 664 12.87 -35.40 -32.09
CA ARG A 664 11.43 -35.62 -32.30
C ARG A 664 10.64 -34.38 -32.68
N ASN A 665 11.08 -33.20 -32.26
CA ASN A 665 10.39 -31.94 -32.45
C ASN A 665 11.40 -30.80 -32.68
N SER A 666 11.68 -30.50 -33.96
CA SER A 666 12.59 -29.44 -34.36
C SER A 666 12.10 -28.06 -33.91
N SER A 667 10.79 -27.81 -33.99
CA SER A 667 10.18 -26.53 -33.63
C SER A 667 10.31 -26.22 -32.14
N ALA A 668 10.04 -27.21 -31.27
CA ALA A 668 10.26 -27.08 -29.82
C ALA A 668 11.74 -26.83 -29.48
N THR A 669 12.65 -27.46 -30.22
CA THR A 669 14.10 -27.27 -30.03
C THR A 669 14.53 -25.87 -30.39
N LYS A 670 14.17 -25.40 -31.60
CA LYS A 670 14.47 -24.04 -32.06
C LYS A 670 13.84 -22.98 -31.16
N LEU A 671 12.61 -23.21 -30.72
CA LEU A 671 11.93 -22.34 -29.76
C LEU A 671 12.70 -22.25 -28.44
N LEU A 672 13.10 -23.38 -27.84
CA LEU A 672 13.91 -23.39 -26.62
C LEU A 672 15.22 -22.61 -26.78
N GLU A 673 15.88 -22.76 -27.93
CA GLU A 673 17.12 -22.07 -28.26
C GLU A 673 16.91 -20.55 -28.38
N VAL A 674 15.86 -20.09 -29.06
CA VAL A 674 15.52 -18.65 -29.14
C VAL A 674 15.10 -18.09 -27.77
N LEU A 675 14.25 -18.81 -27.02
CA LEU A 675 13.85 -18.43 -25.66
C LEU A 675 15.06 -18.27 -24.74
N SER A 676 16.15 -19.03 -24.97
CA SER A 676 17.37 -18.94 -24.18
C SER A 676 18.14 -17.63 -24.36
N LEU A 677 17.95 -16.95 -25.49
CA LEU A 677 18.57 -15.66 -25.85
C LEU A 677 17.74 -14.44 -25.42
N LEU A 678 16.47 -14.65 -25.09
CA LEU A 678 15.59 -13.64 -24.49
C LEU A 678 15.77 -13.60 -22.98
N ALA A 679 15.25 -12.54 -22.34
CA ALA A 679 15.10 -12.54 -20.89
C ALA A 679 14.31 -13.79 -20.47
N TYR A 680 14.83 -14.56 -19.50
CA TYR A 680 14.28 -15.87 -19.12
C TYR A 680 12.94 -15.80 -18.37
N GLN A 681 12.29 -14.63 -18.35
CA GLN A 681 11.08 -14.30 -17.59
C GLN A 681 10.07 -13.57 -18.48
N GLU A 682 8.78 -13.68 -18.13
CA GLU A 682 7.67 -12.93 -18.74
C GLU A 682 7.62 -13.00 -20.28
N ILE A 683 8.04 -14.11 -20.86
CA ILE A 683 8.04 -14.28 -22.31
C ILE A 683 6.60 -14.53 -22.76
N SER A 684 5.97 -13.55 -23.39
CA SER A 684 4.61 -13.73 -23.93
C SER A 684 4.60 -14.40 -25.30
N MET A 685 3.56 -15.19 -25.59
CA MET A 685 3.25 -15.67 -26.94
C MET A 685 3.12 -14.50 -27.94
N SER A 686 2.59 -13.35 -27.53
CA SER A 686 2.40 -12.19 -28.40
C SER A 686 3.69 -11.61 -28.97
N LEU A 687 4.86 -11.99 -28.42
CA LEU A 687 6.17 -11.68 -28.99
C LEU A 687 6.42 -12.37 -30.32
N PHE A 688 5.81 -13.53 -30.56
CA PHE A 688 6.11 -14.40 -31.70
C PHE A 688 5.05 -14.32 -32.80
N ILE A 689 3.92 -13.65 -32.57
CA ILE A 689 2.82 -13.51 -33.54
C ILE A 689 3.02 -12.24 -34.37
N PHE A 690 3.16 -12.33 -35.69
CA PHE A 690 3.32 -11.16 -36.58
C PHE A 690 2.39 -11.23 -37.80
N GLU A 691 1.85 -10.09 -38.21
CA GLU A 691 1.03 -9.97 -39.43
C GLU A 691 1.88 -10.02 -40.71
N THR A 692 3.14 -9.58 -40.65
CA THR A 692 4.13 -9.58 -41.74
C THR A 692 5.55 -9.85 -41.21
N ASP A 693 6.44 -10.44 -42.01
CA ASP A 693 7.83 -10.81 -41.63
C ASP A 693 7.91 -11.73 -40.40
N ASN A 694 7.27 -12.90 -40.50
CA ASN A 694 7.12 -13.83 -39.39
C ASN A 694 8.45 -14.49 -38.98
N PRO A 695 9.04 -14.14 -37.81
CA PRO A 695 10.25 -14.80 -37.31
C PRO A 695 9.99 -16.28 -36.97
N MET A 696 8.73 -16.72 -36.86
CA MET A 696 8.37 -18.13 -36.70
C MET A 696 8.81 -19.01 -37.87
N SER A 697 8.99 -18.42 -39.06
CA SER A 697 9.57 -19.14 -40.21
C SER A 697 10.98 -19.66 -39.93
N THR A 698 11.77 -18.96 -39.12
CA THR A 698 13.10 -19.42 -38.68
C THR A 698 13.03 -20.46 -37.56
N LEU A 699 11.87 -20.58 -36.89
CA LEU A 699 11.59 -21.53 -35.83
C LEU A 699 10.96 -22.86 -36.33
N ASP A 700 10.71 -22.99 -37.63
CA ASP A 700 9.86 -24.05 -38.21
C ASP A 700 8.46 -24.10 -37.57
N ILE A 701 7.87 -22.93 -37.32
CA ILE A 701 6.52 -22.80 -36.76
C ILE A 701 5.65 -22.07 -37.80
N GLU A 702 4.63 -22.76 -38.33
CA GLU A 702 3.80 -22.21 -39.41
C GLU A 702 2.62 -21.39 -38.86
N ASP A 703 2.04 -21.82 -37.74
CA ASP A 703 0.87 -21.19 -37.14
C ASP A 703 0.88 -21.21 -35.59
N GLU A 704 -0.20 -20.68 -34.99
CA GLU A 704 -0.38 -20.63 -33.53
C GLU A 704 -0.49 -22.04 -32.91
N ILE A 705 -1.03 -23.01 -33.65
CA ILE A 705 -1.19 -24.39 -33.18
C ILE A 705 0.18 -25.07 -33.08
N ASP A 706 1.05 -24.87 -34.07
CA ASP A 706 2.42 -25.36 -34.04
C ASP A 706 3.24 -24.75 -32.90
N PHE A 707 3.02 -23.46 -32.59
CA PHE A 707 3.63 -22.81 -31.45
C PHE A 707 3.16 -23.42 -30.13
N ASP A 708 1.84 -23.59 -29.96
CA ASP A 708 1.27 -24.22 -28.78
C ASP A 708 1.74 -25.67 -28.62
N ASN A 709 1.89 -26.42 -29.72
CA ASN A 709 2.46 -27.76 -29.72
C ASN A 709 3.93 -27.75 -29.28
N ALA A 710 4.73 -26.81 -29.80
CA ALA A 710 6.14 -26.65 -29.42
C ALA A 710 6.28 -26.28 -27.93
N VAL A 711 5.48 -25.34 -27.44
CA VAL A 711 5.45 -24.95 -26.02
C VAL A 711 4.96 -26.09 -25.13
N SER A 712 3.90 -26.80 -25.54
CA SER A 712 3.36 -27.96 -24.82
C SER A 712 4.41 -29.06 -24.67
N GLU A 713 5.21 -29.29 -25.71
CA GLU A 713 6.35 -30.22 -25.65
C GLU A 713 7.35 -29.77 -24.58
N LEU A 714 7.77 -28.50 -24.57
CA LEU A 714 8.71 -27.95 -23.59
C LEU A 714 8.16 -27.96 -22.14
N LEU A 715 6.86 -27.72 -21.97
CA LEU A 715 6.17 -27.81 -20.68
C LEU A 715 6.13 -29.25 -20.17
N SER A 716 5.93 -30.23 -21.05
CA SER A 716 5.85 -31.64 -20.66
C SER A 716 7.15 -32.19 -20.07
N PHE A 717 8.30 -31.65 -20.47
CA PHE A 717 9.61 -31.96 -19.91
C PHE A 717 10.04 -31.02 -18.76
N ASN A 718 9.18 -30.12 -18.30
CA ASN A 718 9.47 -29.12 -17.26
C ASN A 718 10.70 -28.24 -17.57
N LEU A 719 10.97 -27.99 -18.85
CA LEU A 719 12.05 -27.10 -19.31
C LEU A 719 11.61 -25.64 -19.27
N VAL A 720 10.34 -25.39 -19.59
CA VAL A 720 9.65 -24.10 -19.53
C VAL A 720 8.50 -24.20 -18.51
N TYR A 721 8.10 -23.08 -17.94
CA TYR A 721 6.95 -22.97 -17.04
C TYR A 721 5.97 -21.95 -17.61
N SER A 722 4.67 -22.27 -17.59
CA SER A 722 3.62 -21.36 -18.05
C SER A 722 2.86 -20.75 -16.88
N PHE A 723 2.43 -19.51 -17.05
CA PHE A 723 1.66 -18.75 -16.08
C PHE A 723 0.59 -17.92 -16.79
N ARG A 724 -0.51 -17.63 -16.09
CA ARG A 724 -1.46 -16.62 -16.56
C ARG A 724 -1.12 -15.27 -15.94
N SER A 725 -0.94 -14.26 -16.78
CA SER A 725 -0.80 -12.88 -16.35
C SER A 725 -2.10 -12.37 -15.72
N ALA A 726 -2.04 -11.24 -15.02
CA ALA A 726 -3.22 -10.55 -14.49
C ALA A 726 -4.21 -10.12 -15.58
N THR A 727 -3.77 -10.03 -16.84
CA THR A 727 -4.60 -9.73 -18.02
C THR A 727 -5.16 -10.98 -18.70
N GLY A 728 -4.88 -12.19 -18.17
CA GLY A 728 -5.33 -13.46 -18.72
C GLY A 728 -4.46 -14.03 -19.84
N GLU A 729 -3.36 -13.35 -20.20
CA GLU A 729 -2.41 -13.78 -21.25
C GLU A 729 -1.44 -14.85 -20.71
N SER A 730 -1.16 -15.88 -21.50
CA SER A 730 -0.19 -16.92 -21.15
C SER A 730 1.24 -16.39 -21.32
N THR A 731 1.99 -16.33 -20.22
CA THR A 731 3.42 -15.99 -20.22
C THR A 731 4.26 -17.20 -19.83
N PHE A 732 5.47 -17.25 -20.37
CA PHE A 732 6.39 -18.36 -20.21
C PHE A 732 7.67 -17.93 -19.48
N LYS A 733 8.25 -18.87 -18.73
CA LYS A 733 9.52 -18.71 -18.03
C LYS A 733 10.44 -19.86 -18.34
N LEU A 734 11.71 -19.52 -18.59
CA LEU A 734 12.78 -20.50 -18.75
C LEU A 734 13.60 -20.55 -17.47
N HIS A 735 13.96 -21.74 -16.98
CA HIS A 735 14.85 -21.84 -15.83
C HIS A 735 16.24 -21.28 -16.20
N ARG A 736 16.86 -20.47 -15.33
CA ARG A 736 18.16 -19.80 -15.62
C ARG A 736 19.25 -20.78 -16.06
N LEU A 737 19.39 -21.93 -15.38
CA LEU A 737 20.35 -22.97 -15.79
C LEU A 737 20.03 -23.52 -17.18
N VAL A 738 18.76 -23.79 -17.49
CA VAL A 738 18.33 -24.28 -18.81
C VAL A 738 18.67 -23.22 -19.88
N SER A 739 18.40 -21.94 -19.63
CA SER A 739 18.80 -20.83 -20.51
C SER A 739 20.31 -20.77 -20.74
N LEU A 740 21.13 -20.89 -19.69
CA LEU A 740 22.59 -20.80 -19.78
C LEU A 740 23.19 -21.99 -20.56
N TRP A 741 22.76 -23.21 -20.25
CA TRP A 741 23.25 -24.41 -20.95
C TRP A 741 22.85 -24.41 -22.41
N THR A 742 21.60 -24.03 -22.70
CA THR A 742 21.13 -23.90 -24.08
C THR A 742 21.95 -22.83 -24.82
N ARG A 743 22.20 -21.67 -24.21
CA ARG A 743 23.07 -20.61 -24.79
C ARG A 743 24.49 -21.07 -25.07
N HIS A 744 25.09 -21.83 -24.16
CA HIS A 744 26.43 -22.38 -24.36
C HIS A 744 26.46 -23.34 -25.56
N LEU A 745 25.43 -24.18 -25.70
CA LEU A 745 25.29 -25.11 -26.82
C LEU A 745 25.14 -24.40 -28.18
N ILE A 746 24.42 -23.26 -28.21
CA ILE A 746 24.12 -22.52 -29.45
C ILE A 746 25.05 -21.32 -29.70
N LYS A 747 26.16 -21.20 -28.97
CA LYS A 747 27.09 -20.06 -29.07
C LYS A 747 27.45 -19.71 -30.52
N ASP A 748 27.59 -20.71 -31.40
CA ASP A 748 28.02 -20.53 -32.80
C ASP A 748 26.83 -20.58 -33.80
N ARG A 749 25.58 -20.56 -33.34
CA ARG A 749 24.37 -20.61 -34.20
C ARG A 749 23.85 -19.22 -34.57
N LEU A 750 24.27 -18.73 -35.73
CA LEU A 750 23.94 -17.39 -36.24
C LEU A 750 22.44 -17.21 -36.58
N ASP A 751 21.81 -18.26 -37.11
CA ASP A 751 20.39 -18.30 -37.47
C ASP A 751 19.48 -18.05 -36.26
N THR A 752 19.75 -18.74 -35.16
CA THR A 752 19.02 -18.66 -33.90
C THR A 752 19.17 -17.27 -33.26
N LYS A 753 20.37 -16.71 -33.32
CA LYS A 753 20.65 -15.35 -32.85
C LYS A 753 19.91 -14.29 -33.66
N THR A 754 19.83 -14.48 -34.97
CA THR A 754 19.10 -13.59 -35.89
C THR A 754 17.60 -13.63 -35.59
N ALA A 755 17.03 -14.83 -35.43
CA ALA A 755 15.63 -15.01 -35.06
C ALA A 755 15.27 -14.28 -33.74
N ALA A 756 16.09 -14.44 -32.70
CA ALA A 756 15.87 -13.80 -31.41
C ALA A 756 15.95 -12.26 -31.48
N LEU A 757 16.87 -11.73 -32.30
CA LEU A 757 17.00 -10.30 -32.56
C LEU A 757 15.78 -9.75 -33.30
N ASP A 758 15.28 -10.47 -34.31
CA ASP A 758 14.13 -10.06 -35.12
C ASP A 758 12.83 -10.02 -34.30
N VAL A 759 12.59 -11.01 -33.45
CA VAL A 759 11.44 -11.03 -32.51
C VAL A 759 11.36 -9.73 -31.72
N VAL A 760 12.47 -9.31 -31.11
CA VAL A 760 12.50 -8.10 -30.28
C VAL A 760 12.47 -6.83 -31.13
N ARG A 761 13.23 -6.79 -32.23
CA ARG A 761 13.32 -5.62 -33.12
C ARG A 761 11.96 -5.25 -33.74
N LEU A 762 11.20 -6.25 -34.18
CA LEU A 762 9.92 -6.06 -34.84
C LEU A 762 8.81 -5.72 -33.84
N LYS A 763 8.87 -6.22 -32.59
CA LYS A 763 7.86 -5.93 -31.56
C LYS A 763 8.11 -4.69 -30.74
N PHE A 764 9.36 -4.24 -30.62
CA PHE A 764 9.64 -3.07 -29.79
C PHE A 764 9.03 -1.80 -30.42
N PRO A 765 8.01 -1.21 -29.78
CA PRO A 765 7.23 -0.16 -30.40
C PRO A 765 7.99 1.17 -30.42
N ASP A 766 7.53 2.10 -31.26
CA ASP A 766 8.08 3.47 -31.26
C ASP A 766 7.58 4.21 -30.00
N PRO A 767 8.46 4.64 -29.09
CA PRO A 767 8.07 5.31 -27.85
C PRO A 767 7.35 6.65 -28.04
N VAL A 768 7.39 7.23 -29.24
CA VAL A 768 6.65 8.45 -29.58
C VAL A 768 5.17 8.16 -29.83
N GLN A 769 4.84 6.94 -30.27
CA GLN A 769 3.47 6.55 -30.64
C GLN A 769 2.83 5.58 -29.64
N ALA A 770 3.64 4.76 -28.98
CA ALA A 770 3.20 3.78 -27.99
C ALA A 770 3.27 4.33 -26.56
N THR A 771 2.52 3.70 -25.66
CA THR A 771 2.58 4.05 -24.25
C THR A 771 3.90 3.56 -23.64
N LEU A 772 4.46 4.31 -22.68
CA LEU A 772 5.63 3.88 -21.91
C LEU A 772 5.44 2.51 -21.25
N GLN A 773 4.21 2.19 -20.87
CA GLN A 773 3.85 0.90 -20.29
C GLN A 773 4.03 -0.26 -21.29
N GLU A 774 3.68 -0.07 -22.57
CA GLU A 774 3.90 -1.07 -23.62
C GLU A 774 5.39 -1.30 -23.87
N CYS A 775 6.19 -0.21 -23.97
CA CYS A 775 7.64 -0.33 -24.12
C CYS A 775 8.29 -1.05 -22.93
N SER A 776 7.84 -0.79 -21.70
CA SER A 776 8.42 -1.36 -20.48
C SER A 776 8.36 -2.88 -20.41
N LYS A 777 7.30 -3.50 -20.99
CA LYS A 777 7.15 -4.95 -21.05
C LYS A 777 8.25 -5.63 -21.87
N LEU A 778 8.80 -4.92 -22.86
CA LEU A 778 9.76 -5.46 -23.81
C LEU A 778 11.20 -5.02 -23.54
N ALA A 779 11.39 -4.00 -22.70
CA ALA A 779 12.69 -3.41 -22.39
C ALA A 779 13.73 -4.45 -21.91
N LEU A 780 13.33 -5.37 -21.03
CA LEU A 780 14.24 -6.40 -20.50
C LEU A 780 14.70 -7.40 -21.58
N HIS A 781 13.84 -7.71 -22.56
CA HIS A 781 14.21 -8.54 -23.70
C HIS A 781 15.18 -7.79 -24.63
N VAL A 782 14.98 -6.49 -24.84
CA VAL A 782 15.91 -5.62 -25.58
C VAL A 782 17.29 -5.63 -24.91
N GLU A 783 17.36 -5.37 -23.61
CA GLU A 783 18.63 -5.39 -22.87
C GLU A 783 19.35 -6.74 -22.96
N THR A 784 18.60 -7.85 -22.82
CA THR A 784 19.17 -9.20 -22.89
C THR A 784 19.74 -9.51 -24.28
N ILE A 785 19.06 -9.10 -25.35
CA ILE A 785 19.54 -9.23 -26.73
C ILE A 785 20.76 -8.33 -26.99
N LEU A 786 20.71 -7.08 -26.52
CA LEU A 786 21.82 -6.13 -26.63
C LEU A 786 23.09 -6.63 -25.90
N LYS A 787 22.93 -7.39 -24.82
CA LYS A 787 24.04 -7.97 -24.06
C LYS A 787 24.60 -9.26 -24.68
N ASN A 788 23.73 -10.20 -25.08
CA ASN A 788 24.15 -11.56 -25.43
C ASN A 788 24.30 -11.83 -26.93
N VAL A 789 23.63 -11.05 -27.78
CA VAL A 789 23.54 -11.32 -29.22
C VAL A 789 24.23 -10.21 -30.02
N ALA A 790 23.98 -8.97 -29.64
CA ALA A 790 24.38 -7.78 -30.39
C ALA A 790 25.89 -7.46 -30.40
N GLN A 791 26.70 -8.18 -29.62
CA GLN A 791 28.16 -8.06 -29.59
C GLN A 791 28.86 -8.99 -30.60
N ASP A 792 28.12 -9.92 -31.22
CA ASP A 792 28.67 -10.86 -32.19
C ASP A 792 29.03 -10.13 -33.49
N SER A 793 30.30 -10.19 -33.87
CA SER A 793 30.82 -9.52 -35.06
C SER A 793 30.22 -10.05 -36.36
N GLU A 794 29.72 -11.29 -36.38
CA GLU A 794 29.17 -11.94 -37.58
C GLU A 794 27.72 -11.53 -37.89
N LEU A 795 26.95 -11.07 -36.91
CA LEU A 795 25.56 -10.59 -37.10
C LEU A 795 25.47 -9.19 -37.74
N GLY A 796 26.63 -8.60 -38.04
CA GLY A 796 26.72 -7.16 -38.25
C GLY A 796 26.49 -6.40 -36.95
N LYS A 797 26.96 -5.16 -36.86
CA LYS A 797 26.69 -4.31 -35.69
C LYS A 797 25.19 -4.32 -35.39
N THR A 798 24.85 -4.41 -34.10
CA THR A 798 23.49 -4.32 -33.56
C THR A 798 22.60 -3.37 -34.36
N PRO A 799 21.30 -3.66 -34.63
CA PRO A 799 20.45 -2.78 -35.41
C PRO A 799 20.42 -1.38 -34.76
N PRO A 800 21.05 -0.37 -35.37
CA PRO A 800 21.16 0.96 -34.77
C PRO A 800 19.77 1.59 -34.57
N GLY A 801 18.78 1.18 -35.36
CA GLY A 801 17.37 1.53 -35.16
C GLY A 801 16.78 1.01 -33.85
N LEU A 802 17.13 -0.21 -33.40
CA LEU A 802 16.68 -0.75 -32.12
C LEU A 802 17.33 0.02 -30.95
N LYS A 803 18.62 0.33 -31.04
CA LYS A 803 19.32 1.16 -30.05
C LYS A 803 18.71 2.55 -29.94
N ASN A 804 18.39 3.18 -31.08
CA ASN A 804 17.75 4.49 -31.11
C ASN A 804 16.36 4.49 -30.45
N ARG A 805 15.51 3.50 -30.79
CA ARG A 805 14.18 3.36 -30.16
C ARG A 805 14.30 3.07 -28.67
N TYR A 806 15.25 2.23 -28.27
CA TYR A 806 15.50 1.95 -26.87
C TYR A 806 15.98 3.21 -26.12
N ALA A 807 16.83 4.02 -26.74
CA ALA A 807 17.24 5.32 -26.19
C ALA A 807 16.06 6.29 -26.04
N ASP A 808 15.13 6.34 -27.00
CA ASP A 808 13.89 7.12 -26.89
C ASP A 808 13.03 6.64 -25.71
N TYR A 809 12.88 5.32 -25.54
CA TYR A 809 12.17 4.76 -24.39
C TYR A 809 12.83 5.14 -23.06
N LEU A 810 14.15 5.03 -22.98
CA LEU A 810 14.93 5.44 -21.82
C LEU A 810 14.80 6.95 -21.57
N HIS A 811 14.79 7.77 -22.61
CA HIS A 811 14.59 9.21 -22.50
C HIS A 811 13.22 9.56 -21.94
N TYR A 812 12.14 8.97 -22.45
CA TYR A 812 10.79 9.25 -21.94
C TYR A 812 10.52 8.61 -20.57
N SER A 813 11.19 7.50 -20.26
CA SER A 813 11.29 6.93 -18.90
C SER A 813 12.28 7.70 -18.01
N CYS A 814 12.95 8.70 -18.60
CA CYS A 814 13.93 9.62 -18.04
C CYS A 814 15.14 8.98 -17.34
N GLN A 815 15.58 7.86 -17.86
CA GLN A 815 16.87 7.27 -17.62
C GLN A 815 17.89 7.91 -18.59
N PHE A 816 18.08 9.22 -18.45
CA PHE A 816 18.83 10.01 -19.44
C PHE A 816 20.29 9.62 -19.58
N SER A 817 20.93 9.15 -18.50
CA SER A 817 22.34 8.72 -18.52
C SER A 817 22.53 7.49 -19.40
N THR A 818 21.66 6.48 -19.28
CA THR A 818 21.70 5.29 -20.12
C THR A 818 21.29 5.60 -21.56
N ALA A 819 20.32 6.49 -21.75
CA ALA A 819 19.90 6.95 -23.07
C ALA A 819 21.05 7.65 -23.83
N ASP A 820 21.90 8.42 -23.15
CA ASP A 820 23.06 9.10 -23.74
C ASP A 820 24.01 8.12 -24.44
N THR A 821 24.32 6.99 -23.78
CA THR A 821 25.18 5.94 -24.36
C THR A 821 24.60 5.40 -25.66
N PHE A 822 23.33 5.00 -25.65
CA PHE A 822 22.69 4.42 -26.84
C PHE A 822 22.48 5.44 -27.97
N TYR A 823 22.19 6.71 -27.64
CA TYR A 823 22.12 7.77 -28.65
C TYR A 823 23.48 8.01 -29.32
N ARG A 824 24.59 8.02 -28.57
CA ARG A 824 25.94 8.18 -29.14
C ARG A 824 26.32 7.02 -30.03
N GLU A 825 26.11 5.78 -29.58
CA GLU A 825 26.41 4.59 -30.39
C GLU A 825 25.60 4.55 -31.69
N SER A 826 24.32 4.92 -31.62
CA SER A 826 23.44 5.03 -32.79
C SER A 826 23.88 6.15 -33.73
N PHE A 827 24.22 7.32 -33.19
CA PHE A 827 24.75 8.45 -33.94
C PHE A 827 26.02 8.09 -34.71
N GLU A 828 27.02 7.52 -34.02
CA GLU A 828 28.31 7.12 -34.62
C GLU A 828 28.12 6.12 -35.76
N TYR A 829 27.19 5.17 -35.59
CA TYR A 829 26.85 4.23 -36.65
C TYR A 829 26.28 4.96 -37.87
N TYR A 830 25.22 5.75 -37.69
CA TYR A 830 24.51 6.37 -38.80
C TYR A 830 25.32 7.47 -39.48
N GLU A 831 26.18 8.18 -38.75
CA GLU A 831 27.11 9.15 -39.34
C GLU A 831 28.13 8.44 -40.24
N LYS A 832 28.67 7.29 -39.80
CA LYS A 832 29.59 6.49 -40.61
C LYS A 832 28.92 5.86 -41.83
N ALA A 833 27.67 5.40 -41.69
CA ALA A 833 26.95 4.68 -42.73
C ALA A 833 26.31 5.60 -43.79
N LEU A 834 25.75 6.74 -43.37
CA LEU A 834 24.96 7.63 -44.23
C LEU A 834 25.64 8.97 -44.51
N GLY A 835 26.69 9.33 -43.77
CA GLY A 835 27.39 10.61 -43.88
C GLY A 835 26.84 11.68 -42.94
N LYS A 836 27.67 12.70 -42.69
CA LYS A 836 27.40 13.79 -41.73
C LYS A 836 26.29 14.75 -42.15
N ASP A 837 25.98 14.83 -43.44
CA ASP A 837 24.95 15.69 -44.05
C ASP A 837 23.59 15.00 -44.17
N HIS A 838 23.49 13.73 -43.80
CA HIS A 838 22.23 13.00 -43.82
C HIS A 838 21.32 13.39 -42.63
N TYR A 839 20.00 13.38 -42.82
CA TYR A 839 19.07 13.82 -41.80
C TYR A 839 19.03 12.87 -40.57
N VAL A 840 19.11 11.55 -40.76
CA VAL A 840 19.05 10.55 -39.67
C VAL A 840 20.08 10.76 -38.53
N PRO A 841 21.41 10.83 -38.79
CA PRO A 841 22.35 11.10 -37.71
C PRO A 841 22.12 12.47 -37.06
N ASN A 842 21.72 13.48 -37.83
CA ASN A 842 21.40 14.79 -37.29
C ASN A 842 20.11 14.81 -36.44
N GLN A 843 19.10 13.99 -36.76
CA GLN A 843 17.93 13.78 -35.92
C GLN A 843 18.31 13.16 -34.57
N ILE A 844 19.18 12.14 -34.59
CA ILE A 844 19.69 11.50 -33.38
C ILE A 844 20.51 12.49 -32.56
N ALA A 845 21.35 13.32 -33.19
CA ALA A 845 22.10 14.37 -32.52
C ALA A 845 21.19 15.43 -31.87
N THR A 846 20.09 15.80 -32.52
CA THR A 846 19.10 16.72 -31.95
C THR A 846 18.37 16.11 -30.74
N LYS A 847 18.04 14.80 -30.80
CA LYS A 847 17.50 14.03 -29.65
C LYS A 847 18.51 13.91 -28.51
N LEU A 848 19.77 13.61 -28.82
CA LEU A 848 20.87 13.59 -27.85
C LEU A 848 21.05 14.94 -27.17
N ALA A 849 21.02 16.05 -27.92
CA ALA A 849 21.09 17.39 -27.36
C ALA A 849 19.93 17.66 -26.39
N TRP A 850 18.72 17.22 -26.72
CA TRP A 850 17.58 17.31 -25.81
C TRP A 850 17.81 16.50 -24.52
N ASN A 851 18.29 15.27 -24.65
CA ASN A 851 18.66 14.41 -23.52
C ASN A 851 19.74 15.07 -22.63
N LEU A 852 20.75 15.68 -23.23
CA LEU A 852 21.81 16.43 -22.53
C LEU A 852 21.26 17.67 -21.80
N MET A 853 20.29 18.39 -22.37
CA MET A 853 19.61 19.48 -21.68
C MET A 853 18.87 18.97 -20.44
N LYS A 854 18.27 17.78 -20.49
CA LYS A 854 17.63 17.17 -19.31
C LYS A 854 18.63 16.78 -18.22
N LEU A 855 19.83 16.34 -18.60
CA LEU A 855 20.96 16.15 -17.67
C LEU A 855 21.52 17.49 -17.13
N GLY A 856 21.09 18.63 -17.67
CA GLY A 856 21.60 19.96 -17.34
C GLY A 856 22.93 20.30 -18.01
N LYS A 857 23.39 19.48 -18.97
CA LYS A 857 24.60 19.71 -19.77
C LYS A 857 24.30 20.63 -20.96
N HIS A 858 23.80 21.84 -20.68
CA HIS A 858 23.36 22.79 -21.71
C HIS A 858 24.49 23.28 -22.63
N GLY A 859 25.73 23.35 -22.13
CA GLY A 859 26.89 23.69 -22.95
C GLY A 859 27.11 22.67 -24.06
N GLU A 860 27.26 21.40 -23.68
CA GLU A 860 27.45 20.28 -24.60
C GLU A 860 26.25 20.13 -25.55
N ALA A 861 25.01 20.28 -25.04
CA ALA A 861 23.82 20.24 -25.88
C ALA A 861 23.86 21.28 -27.01
N ARG A 862 24.32 22.50 -26.73
CA ARG A 862 24.45 23.56 -27.75
C ARG A 862 25.56 23.26 -28.76
N GLU A 863 26.65 22.61 -28.35
CA GLU A 863 27.69 22.16 -29.29
C GLU A 863 27.14 21.15 -30.29
N TRP A 864 26.34 20.18 -29.82
CA TRP A 864 25.63 19.23 -30.68
C TRP A 864 24.64 19.91 -31.62
N LEU A 865 23.82 20.84 -31.13
CA LEU A 865 22.88 21.57 -31.97
C LEU A 865 23.61 22.45 -33.01
N GLN A 866 24.69 23.11 -32.63
CA GLN A 866 25.51 23.89 -33.56
C GLN A 866 26.13 22.99 -34.65
N ARG A 867 26.56 21.78 -34.28
CA ARG A 867 27.02 20.76 -35.24
C ARG A 867 25.92 20.42 -36.23
N VAL A 868 24.70 20.15 -35.78
CA VAL A 868 23.55 19.86 -36.65
C VAL A 868 23.29 21.00 -37.63
N LEU A 869 23.22 22.25 -37.14
CA LEU A 869 23.00 23.44 -37.98
C LEU A 869 24.13 23.67 -39.01
N SER A 870 25.37 23.28 -38.68
CA SER A 870 26.50 23.41 -39.61
C SER A 870 26.56 22.31 -40.67
N ASN A 871 26.12 21.09 -40.31
CA ASN A 871 26.19 19.91 -41.17
C ASN A 871 24.99 19.82 -42.12
N LEU A 872 23.82 20.25 -41.66
CA LEU A 872 22.56 20.04 -42.36
C LEU A 872 22.14 21.29 -43.13
N LYS A 873 22.12 21.20 -44.47
CA LYS A 873 21.52 22.23 -45.32
C LYS A 873 20.10 21.79 -45.72
N PRO A 874 19.05 22.57 -45.41
CA PRO A 874 17.67 22.13 -45.60
C PRO A 874 17.28 22.11 -47.09
N SER A 875 17.50 20.96 -47.73
CA SER A 875 17.19 20.70 -49.16
C SER A 875 16.01 19.75 -49.37
N THR A 876 15.72 18.89 -48.39
CA THR A 876 14.56 17.99 -48.35
C THR A 876 13.65 18.34 -47.17
N LYS A 877 12.40 17.84 -47.18
CA LYS A 877 11.47 18.07 -46.05
C LYS A 877 12.02 17.54 -44.73
N GLN A 878 12.57 16.33 -44.70
CA GLN A 878 13.14 15.72 -43.49
C GLN A 878 14.35 16.50 -42.97
N MET A 879 15.20 17.02 -43.87
CA MET A 879 16.33 17.85 -43.48
C MET A 879 15.87 19.21 -42.92
N ALA A 880 14.88 19.84 -43.55
CA ALA A 880 14.31 21.09 -43.08
C ALA A 880 13.63 20.96 -41.71
N GLU A 881 12.91 19.85 -41.47
CA GLU A 881 12.34 19.56 -40.16
C GLU A 881 13.42 19.40 -39.08
N THR A 882 14.46 18.62 -39.37
CA THR A 882 15.56 18.37 -38.42
C THR A 882 16.35 19.65 -38.13
N HIS A 883 16.58 20.49 -39.15
CA HIS A 883 17.26 21.77 -39.00
C HIS A 883 16.43 22.77 -38.19
N ALA A 884 15.13 22.87 -38.48
CA ALA A 884 14.20 23.71 -37.73
C ALA A 884 14.02 23.26 -36.27
N ASP A 885 14.00 21.94 -36.00
CA ASP A 885 13.98 21.41 -34.62
C ASP A 885 15.27 21.78 -33.87
N ALA A 886 16.42 21.71 -34.53
CA ALA A 886 17.68 22.13 -33.92
C ALA A 886 17.68 23.64 -33.56
N LEU A 887 17.15 24.50 -34.45
CA LEU A 887 16.96 25.93 -34.19
C LEU A 887 16.00 26.17 -33.01
N GLN A 888 14.87 25.47 -32.98
CA GLN A 888 13.90 25.55 -31.88
C GLN A 888 14.55 25.16 -30.54
N ARG A 889 15.32 24.07 -30.49
CA ARG A 889 16.02 23.64 -29.27
C ARG A 889 17.13 24.60 -28.85
N MET A 890 17.82 25.25 -29.81
CA MET A 890 18.75 26.34 -29.51
C MET A 890 18.04 27.53 -28.85
N GLY A 891 16.90 27.97 -29.43
CA GLY A 891 16.08 29.03 -28.86
C GLY A 891 15.60 28.69 -27.44
N TYR A 892 15.16 27.46 -27.24
CA TYR A 892 14.78 26.96 -25.92
C TYR A 892 15.93 27.02 -24.93
N SER A 893 17.14 26.58 -25.31
CA SER A 893 18.30 26.64 -24.43
C SER A 893 18.62 28.06 -23.95
N TYR A 894 18.55 29.06 -24.84
CA TYR A 894 18.85 30.45 -24.48
C TYR A 894 17.77 31.08 -23.58
N CYS A 895 16.48 30.92 -23.92
CA CYS A 895 15.39 31.42 -23.08
C CYS A 895 15.35 30.75 -21.71
N SER A 896 15.53 29.42 -21.68
CA SER A 896 15.35 28.63 -20.47
C SER A 896 16.51 28.70 -19.49
N GLN A 897 17.77 28.69 -19.95
CA GLN A 897 18.96 28.62 -19.10
C GLN A 897 19.62 29.98 -18.91
N ASP A 898 19.79 30.76 -19.98
CA ASP A 898 20.53 32.01 -19.93
C ASP A 898 19.62 33.22 -19.67
N GLN A 899 18.29 33.03 -19.74
CA GLN A 899 17.31 34.11 -19.61
C GLN A 899 17.48 35.19 -20.69
N ASP A 900 18.23 34.86 -21.75
CA ASP A 900 18.47 35.70 -22.91
C ASP A 900 17.35 35.47 -23.93
N PHE A 901 16.21 36.12 -23.67
CA PHE A 901 15.04 36.04 -24.53
C PHE A 901 15.28 36.66 -25.91
N ASN A 902 16.18 37.63 -26.04
CA ASN A 902 16.51 38.24 -27.33
C ASN A 902 17.20 37.23 -28.24
N LYS A 903 18.24 36.57 -27.74
CA LYS A 903 18.95 35.54 -28.50
C LYS A 903 18.07 34.32 -28.78
N GLY A 904 17.24 33.93 -27.82
CA GLY A 904 16.25 32.87 -28.05
C GLY A 904 15.24 33.20 -29.15
N LEU A 905 14.74 34.44 -29.19
CA LEU A 905 13.84 34.93 -30.25
C LEU A 905 14.49 34.88 -31.63
N GLU A 906 15.78 35.19 -31.76
CA GLU A 906 16.50 35.07 -33.05
C GLU A 906 16.39 33.64 -33.62
N TYR A 907 16.64 32.62 -32.80
CA TYR A 907 16.54 31.23 -33.20
C TYR A 907 15.09 30.80 -33.45
N TYR A 908 14.15 31.19 -32.60
CA TYR A 908 12.74 30.86 -32.79
C TYR A 908 12.16 31.48 -34.07
N HIS A 909 12.50 32.73 -34.41
CA HIS A 909 12.05 33.34 -35.67
C HIS A 909 12.63 32.64 -36.89
N GLN A 910 13.88 32.16 -36.82
CA GLN A 910 14.48 31.34 -37.88
C GLN A 910 13.74 30.00 -38.02
N ALA A 911 13.49 29.30 -36.91
CA ALA A 911 12.73 28.05 -36.90
C ALA A 911 11.31 28.25 -37.44
N LEU A 912 10.61 29.31 -37.01
CA LEU A 912 9.26 29.65 -37.47
C LEU A 912 9.23 29.86 -38.98
N LYS A 913 10.19 30.63 -39.51
CA LYS A 913 10.30 30.90 -40.95
C LYS A 913 10.50 29.61 -41.74
N GLU A 914 11.34 28.70 -41.24
CA GLU A 914 11.64 27.44 -41.90
C GLU A 914 10.46 26.46 -41.87
N TYR A 915 9.84 26.27 -40.70
CA TYR A 915 8.64 25.45 -40.56
C TYR A 915 7.48 25.99 -41.41
N THR A 916 7.23 27.30 -41.37
CA THR A 916 6.17 27.95 -42.16
C THR A 916 6.40 27.75 -43.66
N LYS A 917 7.64 27.95 -44.13
CA LYS A 917 7.98 27.80 -45.55
C LYS A 917 7.80 26.36 -46.05
N THR A 918 8.10 25.37 -45.21
CA THR A 918 8.19 23.96 -45.63
C THR A 918 6.92 23.16 -45.37
N PHE A 919 6.26 23.41 -44.25
CA PHE A 919 5.10 22.64 -43.75
C PHE A 919 3.83 23.49 -43.62
N GLY A 920 3.94 24.82 -43.73
CA GLY A 920 2.81 25.74 -43.62
C GLY A 920 2.55 26.22 -42.20
N GLU A 921 1.62 27.18 -42.09
CA GLU A 921 1.31 27.86 -40.82
C GLU A 921 0.61 26.99 -39.78
N ASN A 922 -0.07 25.93 -40.24
CA ASN A 922 -0.89 25.04 -39.40
C ASN A 922 -0.18 23.76 -38.99
N TYR A 923 1.09 23.57 -39.38
CA TYR A 923 1.87 22.42 -38.92
C TYR A 923 2.11 22.52 -37.40
N GLN A 924 2.02 21.40 -36.69
CA GLN A 924 2.11 21.38 -35.23
C GLN A 924 3.37 22.10 -34.71
N ALA A 925 4.54 21.79 -35.27
CA ALA A 925 5.79 22.44 -34.86
C ALA A 925 5.81 23.95 -35.17
N THR A 926 5.15 24.41 -36.24
CA THR A 926 5.00 25.85 -36.55
C THR A 926 4.22 26.57 -35.45
N LEU A 927 3.11 25.97 -34.99
CA LEU A 927 2.27 26.52 -33.93
C LEU A 927 2.97 26.49 -32.57
N GLU A 928 3.71 25.42 -32.28
CA GLU A 928 4.55 25.31 -31.07
C GLU A 928 5.61 26.42 -31.01
N VAL A 929 6.38 26.63 -32.09
CA VAL A 929 7.37 27.71 -32.16
C VAL A 929 6.70 29.08 -32.06
N THR A 930 5.53 29.28 -32.67
CA THR A 930 4.74 30.52 -32.55
C THR A 930 4.38 30.81 -31.09
N SER A 931 3.96 29.79 -30.34
CA SER A 931 3.68 29.89 -28.90
C SER A 931 4.95 30.19 -28.07
N LEU A 932 6.08 29.56 -28.41
CA LEU A 932 7.37 29.82 -27.75
C LEU A 932 7.87 31.25 -27.98
N ILE A 933 7.65 31.83 -29.16
CA ILE A 933 7.92 33.25 -29.44
C ILE A 933 7.06 34.14 -28.54
N GLY A 934 5.78 33.80 -28.35
CA GLY A 934 4.89 34.50 -27.43
C GLY A 934 5.41 34.49 -25.99
N SER A 935 5.83 33.33 -25.47
CA SER A 935 6.46 33.21 -24.15
C SER A 935 7.73 34.05 -24.03
N ALA A 936 8.60 34.04 -25.05
CA ALA A 936 9.83 34.83 -25.03
C ALA A 936 9.56 36.35 -25.02
N TYR A 937 8.58 36.85 -25.78
CA TYR A 937 8.15 38.26 -25.68
C TYR A 937 7.54 38.59 -24.31
N GLY A 938 6.79 37.66 -23.71
CA GLY A 938 6.27 37.80 -22.35
C GLY A 938 7.39 37.87 -21.29
N GLY A 939 8.50 37.15 -21.51
CA GLY A 939 9.72 37.24 -20.70
C GLY A 939 10.39 38.62 -20.79
N LEU A 940 10.29 39.30 -21.93
CA LEU A 940 10.79 40.66 -22.16
C LEU A 940 9.85 41.77 -21.66
N GLY A 941 8.66 41.43 -21.12
CA GLY A 941 7.64 42.41 -20.73
C GLY A 941 6.85 43.00 -21.90
N ARG A 942 7.04 42.47 -23.12
CA ARG A 942 6.35 42.89 -24.36
C ARG A 942 5.04 42.12 -24.50
N PHE A 943 4.08 42.42 -23.62
CA PHE A 943 2.87 41.61 -23.43
C PHE A 943 1.91 41.63 -24.62
N ASP A 944 1.79 42.75 -25.33
CA ASP A 944 0.88 42.85 -26.47
C ASP A 944 1.38 42.03 -27.66
N GLU A 945 2.68 42.07 -27.96
CA GLU A 945 3.28 41.17 -28.95
C GLU A 945 3.17 39.71 -28.52
N ALA A 946 3.43 39.41 -27.24
CA ALA A 946 3.31 38.07 -26.68
C ALA A 946 1.91 37.48 -26.90
N LEU A 947 0.85 38.25 -26.59
CA LEU A 947 -0.54 37.85 -26.81
C LEU A 947 -0.89 37.71 -28.28
N GLN A 948 -0.34 38.55 -29.17
CA GLN A 948 -0.55 38.41 -30.61
C GLN A 948 -0.07 37.05 -31.12
N PHE A 949 1.14 36.64 -30.74
CA PHE A 949 1.70 35.34 -31.12
C PHE A 949 0.94 34.18 -30.47
N CYS A 950 0.62 34.27 -29.17
CA CYS A 950 -0.11 33.20 -28.49
C CYS A 950 -1.54 33.04 -29.04
N LYS A 951 -2.27 34.11 -29.34
CA LYS A 951 -3.62 34.03 -29.93
C LYS A 951 -3.59 33.41 -31.32
N ARG A 952 -2.59 33.75 -32.13
CA ARG A 952 -2.39 33.12 -33.44
C ARG A 952 -2.15 31.62 -33.31
N ALA A 953 -1.28 31.22 -32.37
CA ALA A 953 -1.04 29.81 -32.08
C ALA A 953 -2.31 29.11 -31.58
N GLN A 954 -3.07 29.75 -30.67
CA GLN A 954 -4.31 29.19 -30.09
C GLN A 954 -5.32 28.84 -31.17
N SER A 955 -5.62 29.77 -32.08
CA SER A 955 -6.58 29.53 -33.16
C SER A 955 -6.18 28.38 -34.08
N GLY A 956 -4.89 28.21 -34.37
CA GLY A 956 -4.40 27.07 -35.15
C GLY A 956 -4.48 25.75 -34.38
N LEU A 957 -4.09 25.77 -33.10
CA LEU A 957 -4.08 24.58 -32.23
C LEU A 957 -5.49 24.06 -31.98
N GLU A 958 -6.44 24.94 -31.66
CA GLU A 958 -7.85 24.58 -31.47
C GLU A 958 -8.49 24.01 -32.73
N LEU A 959 -8.20 24.60 -33.90
CA LEU A 959 -8.78 24.17 -35.17
C LEU A 959 -8.30 22.77 -35.60
N HIS A 960 -7.03 22.45 -35.39
CA HIS A 960 -6.40 21.24 -35.96
C HIS A 960 -6.17 20.12 -34.96
N LEU A 961 -5.98 20.44 -33.68
CA LEU A 961 -5.69 19.46 -32.63
C LEU A 961 -6.83 19.37 -31.59
N GLY A 962 -7.70 20.39 -31.53
CA GLY A 962 -8.79 20.49 -30.57
C GLY A 962 -8.42 21.24 -29.29
N SER A 963 -9.44 21.63 -28.51
CA SER A 963 -9.30 22.35 -27.24
C SER A 963 -8.56 21.55 -26.18
N ASP A 964 -8.78 20.23 -26.15
CA ASP A 964 -8.26 19.31 -25.14
C ASP A 964 -6.88 18.74 -25.52
N HIS A 965 -6.23 19.25 -26.57
CA HIS A 965 -4.87 18.80 -26.92
C HIS A 965 -3.82 19.47 -26.02
N GLU A 966 -2.80 18.72 -25.62
CA GLU A 966 -1.74 19.19 -24.70
C GLU A 966 -1.13 20.53 -25.14
N ASN A 967 -0.77 20.67 -26.42
CA ASN A 967 -0.23 21.92 -26.96
C ASN A 967 -1.21 23.11 -26.89
N THR A 968 -2.51 22.86 -27.01
CA THR A 968 -3.54 23.91 -26.90
C THR A 968 -3.60 24.43 -25.47
N ILE A 969 -3.64 23.53 -24.49
CA ILE A 969 -3.66 23.86 -23.06
C ILE A 969 -2.35 24.55 -22.62
N LEU A 970 -1.21 24.13 -23.17
CA LEU A 970 0.08 24.79 -22.99
C LEU A 970 0.05 26.26 -23.38
N ASN A 971 -0.53 26.53 -24.54
CA ASN A 971 -0.63 27.88 -25.05
C ASN A 971 -1.63 28.71 -24.22
N SER A 972 -2.75 28.13 -23.78
CA SER A 972 -3.69 28.76 -22.83
C SER A 972 -3.02 29.16 -21.52
N ALA A 973 -2.20 28.28 -20.94
CA ALA A 973 -1.46 28.59 -19.70
C ALA A 973 -0.45 29.73 -19.89
N ARG A 974 0.24 29.78 -21.04
CA ARG A 974 1.13 30.90 -21.40
C ARG A 974 0.36 32.22 -21.53
N MET A 975 -0.81 32.18 -22.18
CA MET A 975 -1.69 33.35 -22.29
C MET A 975 -2.13 33.86 -20.92
N ALA A 976 -2.54 32.95 -20.02
CA ALA A 976 -2.92 33.31 -18.66
C ALA A 976 -1.78 33.99 -17.90
N ALA A 977 -0.54 33.50 -18.05
CA ALA A 977 0.65 34.12 -17.46
C ALA A 977 0.91 35.52 -17.99
N ILE A 978 0.71 35.76 -19.28
CA ILE A 978 0.88 37.06 -19.89
C ILE A 978 -0.21 38.03 -19.40
N TYR A 979 -1.48 37.61 -19.38
CA TYR A 979 -2.59 38.41 -18.85
C TYR A 979 -2.39 38.79 -17.37
N TYR A 980 -1.95 37.84 -16.55
CA TYR A 980 -1.62 38.07 -15.15
C TYR A 980 -0.54 39.15 -14.99
N LYS A 981 0.57 39.04 -15.73
CA LYS A 981 1.65 40.04 -15.70
C LYS A 981 1.23 41.42 -16.22
N GLN A 982 0.26 41.47 -17.13
CA GLN A 982 -0.31 42.72 -17.64
C GLN A 982 -1.29 43.37 -16.64
N GLY A 983 -1.62 42.72 -15.52
CA GLY A 983 -2.60 43.19 -14.54
C GLY A 983 -4.06 42.94 -14.95
N LYS A 984 -4.28 42.12 -15.99
CA LYS A 984 -5.61 41.74 -16.50
C LYS A 984 -6.04 40.42 -15.85
N TYR A 985 -6.38 40.49 -14.57
CA TYR A 985 -6.60 39.30 -13.73
C TYR A 985 -7.89 38.54 -14.05
N ASN A 986 -8.94 39.20 -14.54
CA ASN A 986 -10.17 38.52 -14.97
C ASN A 986 -9.91 37.65 -16.19
N GLU A 987 -9.22 38.19 -17.20
CA GLU A 987 -8.83 37.42 -18.38
C GLU A 987 -7.85 36.29 -18.02
N ALA A 988 -6.92 36.53 -17.10
CA ALA A 988 -6.04 35.48 -16.60
C ALA A 988 -6.82 34.35 -15.93
N LEU A 989 -7.82 34.68 -15.11
CA LEU A 989 -8.68 33.73 -14.40
C LEU A 989 -9.49 32.85 -15.37
N GLU A 990 -10.06 33.43 -16.43
CA GLU A 990 -10.79 32.66 -17.45
C GLU A 990 -9.92 31.58 -18.10
N TRP A 991 -8.70 31.94 -18.53
CA TRP A 991 -7.77 30.99 -19.13
C TRP A 991 -7.24 29.97 -18.12
N GLN A 992 -7.03 30.36 -16.86
CA GLN A 992 -6.62 29.44 -15.78
C GLN A 992 -7.70 28.42 -15.46
N GLN A 993 -8.98 28.82 -15.43
CA GLN A 993 -10.11 27.92 -15.18
C GLN A 993 -10.25 26.86 -16.28
N GLN A 994 -10.09 27.24 -17.55
CA GLN A 994 -10.07 26.28 -18.66
C GLN A 994 -8.92 25.27 -18.53
N CYS A 995 -7.73 25.74 -18.15
CA CYS A 995 -6.60 24.85 -17.89
C CYS A 995 -6.87 23.92 -16.70
N LEU A 996 -7.47 24.42 -15.63
CA LEU A 996 -7.81 23.64 -14.44
C LEU A 996 -8.80 22.52 -14.79
N GLU A 997 -9.86 22.80 -15.55
CA GLU A 997 -10.85 21.80 -15.96
C GLU A 997 -10.19 20.66 -16.74
N TYR A 998 -9.30 21.00 -17.68
CA TYR A 998 -8.52 20.01 -18.42
C TYR A 998 -7.60 19.19 -17.49
N TYR A 999 -6.85 19.84 -16.60
CA TYR A 999 -5.92 19.15 -15.71
C TYR A 999 -6.63 18.27 -14.68
N GLU A 1000 -7.79 18.70 -14.16
CA GLU A 1000 -8.61 17.87 -13.29
C GLU A 1000 -9.17 16.64 -14.03
N LYS A 1001 -9.65 16.81 -15.28
CA LYS A 1001 -10.18 15.73 -16.12
C LYS A 1001 -9.10 14.72 -16.50
N THR A 1002 -7.95 15.19 -16.98
CA THR A 1002 -6.90 14.34 -17.55
C THR A 1002 -5.99 13.75 -16.49
N PHE A 1003 -5.61 14.55 -15.49
CA PHE A 1003 -4.58 14.18 -14.52
C PHE A 1003 -5.12 13.99 -13.09
N GLY A 1004 -6.35 14.43 -12.83
CA GLY A 1004 -6.99 14.37 -11.53
C GLY A 1004 -6.67 15.60 -10.66
N LYS A 1005 -7.57 15.86 -9.70
CA LYS A 1005 -7.55 17.02 -8.78
C LYS A 1005 -6.26 17.17 -7.97
N THR A 1006 -5.67 16.01 -7.67
CA THR A 1006 -4.43 15.81 -6.95
C THR A 1006 -3.11 16.17 -7.65
N HIS A 1007 -3.13 16.24 -8.99
CA HIS A 1007 -1.92 16.35 -9.79
C HIS A 1007 -1.16 17.62 -9.45
N ASN A 1008 0.18 17.57 -9.28
CA ASN A 1008 0.87 18.83 -8.97
C ASN A 1008 0.64 19.93 -10.03
N ILE A 1009 0.51 19.60 -11.31
CA ILE A 1009 0.12 20.59 -12.33
C ILE A 1009 -1.26 21.22 -12.09
N THR A 1010 -2.21 20.44 -11.58
CA THR A 1010 -3.53 20.90 -11.17
C THR A 1010 -3.44 21.76 -9.90
N LEU A 1011 -2.62 21.34 -8.92
CA LEU A 1011 -2.41 22.07 -7.67
C LEU A 1011 -1.69 23.41 -7.91
N LEU A 1012 -0.69 23.44 -8.78
CA LEU A 1012 -0.03 24.67 -9.23
C LEU A 1012 -1.00 25.60 -9.98
N MET A 1013 -1.93 25.03 -10.75
CA MET A 1013 -2.98 25.82 -11.39
C MET A 1013 -3.94 26.42 -10.35
N LEU A 1014 -4.32 25.66 -9.30
CA LEU A 1014 -5.11 26.17 -8.18
C LEU A 1014 -4.40 27.29 -7.42
N ASP A 1015 -3.11 27.17 -7.16
CA ASP A 1015 -2.34 28.28 -6.57
C ASP A 1015 -2.35 29.51 -7.48
N SER A 1016 -2.20 29.32 -8.79
CA SER A 1016 -2.23 30.42 -9.75
C SER A 1016 -3.58 31.14 -9.82
N ILE A 1017 -4.67 30.38 -9.70
CA ILE A 1017 -6.04 30.90 -9.58
C ILE A 1017 -6.17 31.70 -8.28
N GLY A 1018 -5.66 31.17 -7.17
CA GLY A 1018 -5.67 31.86 -5.88
C GLY A 1018 -4.97 33.22 -5.93
N LEU A 1019 -3.82 33.30 -6.60
CA LEU A 1019 -3.10 34.57 -6.81
C LEU A 1019 -3.93 35.58 -7.63
N SER A 1020 -4.59 35.15 -8.71
CA SER A 1020 -5.45 36.03 -9.51
C SER A 1020 -6.67 36.50 -8.72
N LEU A 1021 -7.30 35.61 -7.94
CA LEU A 1021 -8.43 35.94 -7.07
C LEU A 1021 -8.04 36.91 -5.95
N GLN A 1022 -6.86 36.75 -5.35
CA GLN A 1022 -6.32 37.70 -4.37
C GLN A 1022 -6.16 39.11 -4.97
N LYS A 1023 -5.68 39.21 -6.22
CA LYS A 1023 -5.55 40.50 -6.92
C LYS A 1023 -6.88 41.12 -7.31
N LEU A 1024 -7.94 40.31 -7.40
CA LEU A 1024 -9.32 40.75 -7.60
C LEU A 1024 -10.05 41.02 -6.27
N GLU A 1025 -9.37 40.95 -5.13
CA GLU A 1025 -9.94 41.11 -3.77
C GLU A 1025 -11.03 40.08 -3.43
N ARG A 1026 -11.04 38.93 -4.12
CA ARG A 1026 -11.95 37.80 -3.87
C ARG A 1026 -11.28 36.82 -2.89
N PHE A 1027 -11.12 37.27 -1.65
CA PHE A 1027 -10.22 36.62 -0.70
C PHE A 1027 -10.69 35.25 -0.22
N GLU A 1028 -11.98 35.03 -0.02
CA GLU A 1028 -12.54 33.73 0.39
C GLU A 1028 -12.26 32.64 -0.67
N GLU A 1029 -12.48 32.98 -1.94
CA GLU A 1029 -12.21 32.07 -3.06
C GLU A 1029 -10.70 31.84 -3.26
N ALA A 1030 -9.88 32.88 -3.00
CA ALA A 1030 -8.43 32.74 -3.01
C ALA A 1030 -7.94 31.78 -1.91
N LEU A 1031 -8.46 31.91 -0.69
CA LEU A 1031 -8.18 31.00 0.42
C LEU A 1031 -8.62 29.57 0.08
N GLU A 1032 -9.82 29.38 -0.46
CA GLU A 1032 -10.29 28.05 -0.88
C GLU A 1032 -9.34 27.41 -1.90
N SER A 1033 -8.93 28.17 -2.92
CA SER A 1033 -8.04 27.68 -3.97
C SER A 1033 -6.66 27.32 -3.42
N HIS A 1034 -6.06 28.18 -2.58
CA HIS A 1034 -4.76 27.91 -1.96
C HIS A 1034 -4.82 26.79 -0.91
N GLN A 1035 -5.91 26.66 -0.15
CA GLN A 1035 -6.09 25.58 0.84
C GLN A 1035 -6.23 24.23 0.13
N ARG A 1036 -6.95 24.18 -1.00
CA ARG A 1036 -7.04 22.99 -1.86
C ARG A 1036 -5.69 22.62 -2.46
N ALA A 1037 -4.93 23.61 -2.93
CA ALA A 1037 -3.57 23.40 -3.42
C ALA A 1037 -2.66 22.87 -2.30
N LEU A 1038 -2.64 23.51 -1.14
CA LEU A 1038 -1.84 23.14 0.03
C LEU A 1038 -2.16 21.71 0.51
N THR A 1039 -3.45 21.37 0.65
CA THR A 1039 -3.86 20.04 1.11
C THR A 1039 -3.39 18.96 0.14
N GLY A 1040 -3.59 19.19 -1.17
CA GLY A 1040 -3.10 18.27 -2.18
C GLY A 1040 -1.56 18.20 -2.23
N GLN A 1041 -0.86 19.31 -2.04
CA GLN A 1041 0.60 19.33 -2.05
C GLN A 1041 1.20 18.68 -0.80
N ILE A 1042 0.57 18.79 0.37
CA ILE A 1042 0.96 18.03 1.56
C ILE A 1042 0.78 16.54 1.32
N GLU A 1043 -0.36 16.12 0.76
CA GLU A 1043 -0.66 14.71 0.43
C GLU A 1043 0.35 14.13 -0.56
N VAL A 1044 0.77 14.94 -1.54
CA VAL A 1044 1.47 14.45 -2.73
C VAL A 1044 2.99 14.70 -2.69
N LEU A 1045 3.40 15.87 -2.19
CA LEU A 1045 4.80 16.29 -2.14
C LEU A 1045 5.38 16.27 -0.71
N GLY A 1046 4.50 16.25 0.30
CA GLY A 1046 4.86 16.35 1.71
C GLY A 1046 4.94 17.81 2.21
N PRO A 1047 4.93 17.99 3.54
CA PRO A 1047 4.86 19.31 4.18
C PRO A 1047 6.15 20.14 4.05
N LEU A 1048 7.29 19.48 3.83
CA LEU A 1048 8.61 20.12 3.72
C LEU A 1048 8.94 20.59 2.30
N HIS A 1049 8.08 20.28 1.36
CA HIS A 1049 8.34 20.51 -0.04
C HIS A 1049 8.23 22.02 -0.38
N PRO A 1050 9.17 22.64 -1.15
CA PRO A 1050 9.13 24.05 -1.51
C PRO A 1050 7.78 24.58 -2.03
N GLU A 1051 7.05 23.87 -2.92
CA GLU A 1051 5.71 24.32 -3.35
C GLU A 1051 4.69 24.33 -2.20
N THR A 1052 4.69 23.31 -1.35
CA THR A 1052 3.85 23.27 -0.14
C THR A 1052 4.10 24.47 0.77
N LEU A 1053 5.37 24.87 0.90
CA LEU A 1053 5.77 26.07 1.62
C LEU A 1053 5.35 27.36 0.88
N ILE A 1054 5.36 27.36 -0.45
CA ILE A 1054 4.85 28.47 -1.27
C ILE A 1054 3.35 28.65 -1.09
N SER A 1055 2.53 27.59 -1.16
CA SER A 1055 1.08 27.71 -0.93
C SER A 1055 0.78 28.19 0.48
N THR A 1056 1.53 27.72 1.48
CA THR A 1056 1.41 28.23 2.86
C THR A 1056 1.76 29.73 2.95
N CYS A 1057 2.80 30.17 2.24
CA CYS A 1057 3.18 31.58 2.14
C CYS A 1057 2.13 32.42 1.39
N ASN A 1058 1.47 31.85 0.37
CA ASN A 1058 0.39 32.51 -0.36
C ASN A 1058 -0.85 32.71 0.55
N ILE A 1059 -1.22 31.69 1.34
CA ILE A 1059 -2.30 31.82 2.35
C ILE A 1059 -1.97 32.93 3.35
N GLY A 1060 -0.73 32.96 3.86
CA GLY A 1060 -0.26 34.05 4.72
C GLY A 1060 -0.38 35.43 4.06
N SER A 1061 -0.10 35.50 2.76
CA SER A 1061 -0.22 36.74 1.98
C SER A 1061 -1.68 37.19 1.80
N VAL A 1062 -2.63 36.25 1.67
CA VAL A 1062 -4.07 36.58 1.64
C VAL A 1062 -4.50 37.15 2.99
N TYR A 1063 -4.16 36.50 4.10
CA TYR A 1063 -4.45 37.03 5.45
C TYR A 1063 -3.80 38.41 5.68
N PHE A 1064 -2.55 38.60 5.24
CA PHE A 1064 -1.87 39.88 5.35
C PHE A 1064 -2.58 40.99 4.57
N THR A 1065 -3.08 40.69 3.37
CA THR A 1065 -3.82 41.65 2.52
C THR A 1065 -5.19 41.99 3.10
N ARG A 1066 -5.80 41.05 3.85
CA ARG A 1066 -7.04 41.24 4.62
C ARG A 1066 -6.86 41.97 5.95
N GLU A 1067 -5.62 42.38 6.28
CA GLU A 1067 -5.26 42.99 7.57
C GLU A 1067 -5.39 42.03 8.78
N GLU A 1068 -5.47 40.72 8.54
CA GLU A 1068 -5.48 39.65 9.54
C GLU A 1068 -4.03 39.24 9.87
N TYR A 1069 -3.30 40.18 10.48
CA TYR A 1069 -1.84 40.08 10.62
C TYR A 1069 -1.38 38.95 11.54
N ARG A 1070 -2.20 38.49 12.49
CA ARG A 1070 -1.83 37.43 13.44
C ARG A 1070 -1.88 36.05 12.77
N GLU A 1071 -2.90 35.82 11.95
CA GLU A 1071 -3.10 34.64 11.12
C GLU A 1071 -2.03 34.58 10.01
N ALA A 1072 -1.72 35.73 9.39
CA ALA A 1072 -0.62 35.85 8.43
C ALA A 1072 0.73 35.49 9.05
N LEU A 1073 1.00 36.03 10.25
CA LEU A 1073 2.23 35.79 10.99
C LEU A 1073 2.43 34.30 11.30
N GLU A 1074 1.39 33.59 11.73
CA GLU A 1074 1.46 32.13 11.98
C GLU A 1074 1.93 31.37 10.73
N LYS A 1075 1.39 31.69 9.55
CA LYS A 1075 1.76 31.03 8.29
C LYS A 1075 3.18 31.40 7.86
N PHE A 1076 3.58 32.66 7.96
CA PHE A 1076 4.93 33.08 7.58
C PHE A 1076 5.99 32.50 8.51
N GLU A 1077 5.77 32.47 9.83
CA GLU A 1077 6.69 31.86 10.79
C GLU A 1077 6.87 30.36 10.52
N TYR A 1078 5.79 29.64 10.21
CA TYR A 1078 5.86 28.24 9.82
C TYR A 1078 6.75 28.04 8.58
N VAL A 1079 6.60 28.88 7.55
CA VAL A 1079 7.44 28.81 6.33
C VAL A 1079 8.91 29.10 6.63
N VAL A 1080 9.21 30.04 7.53
CA VAL A 1080 10.59 30.33 7.93
C VAL A 1080 11.21 29.14 8.65
N ILE A 1081 10.57 28.66 9.71
CA ILE A 1081 11.09 27.58 10.56
C ILE A 1081 11.27 26.30 9.73
N THR A 1082 10.22 25.91 9.00
CA THR A 1082 10.22 24.69 8.20
C THR A 1082 11.18 24.82 7.01
N GLY A 1083 11.18 25.97 6.33
CA GLY A 1083 12.04 26.23 5.19
C GLY A 1083 13.54 26.25 5.53
N GLN A 1084 13.94 26.70 6.72
CA GLN A 1084 15.34 26.62 7.17
C GLN A 1084 15.85 25.18 7.33
N THR A 1085 14.95 24.24 7.66
CA THR A 1085 15.29 22.82 7.79
C THR A 1085 15.26 22.08 6.45
N ALA A 1086 14.35 22.48 5.56
CA ALA A 1086 14.04 21.75 4.34
C ALA A 1086 14.71 22.30 3.07
N LEU A 1087 15.13 23.57 3.07
CA LEU A 1087 15.67 24.25 1.90
C LEU A 1087 17.14 24.67 2.14
N PRO A 1088 17.98 24.68 1.08
CA PRO A 1088 19.35 25.17 1.17
C PRO A 1088 19.45 26.58 1.78
N ALA A 1089 20.53 26.80 2.53
CA ALA A 1089 20.80 28.09 3.17
C ALA A 1089 20.78 29.22 2.12
N GLY A 1090 20.01 30.28 2.39
CA GLY A 1090 19.83 31.39 1.48
C GLY A 1090 18.69 31.25 0.46
N HIS A 1091 17.82 30.25 0.61
CA HIS A 1091 16.66 30.10 -0.28
C HIS A 1091 15.75 31.34 -0.24
N GLY A 1092 15.47 31.90 -1.42
CA GLY A 1092 14.71 33.16 -1.55
C GLY A 1092 13.33 33.16 -0.88
N LEU A 1093 12.63 32.00 -0.87
CA LEU A 1093 11.36 31.83 -0.16
C LEU A 1093 11.47 32.10 1.34
N VAL A 1094 12.52 31.57 2.00
CA VAL A 1094 12.74 31.77 3.44
C VAL A 1094 12.98 33.25 3.73
N TYR A 1095 13.81 33.91 2.93
CA TYR A 1095 14.04 35.35 3.07
C TYR A 1095 12.82 36.21 2.73
N HIS A 1096 11.94 35.75 1.83
CA HIS A 1096 10.66 36.42 1.59
C HIS A 1096 9.75 36.27 2.82
N ALA A 1097 9.58 35.06 3.34
CA ALA A 1097 8.76 34.80 4.53
C ALA A 1097 9.27 35.57 5.76
N VAL A 1098 10.60 35.63 6.00
CA VAL A 1098 11.19 36.44 7.10
C VAL A 1098 10.86 37.93 6.95
N ARG A 1099 10.88 38.47 5.73
CA ARG A 1099 10.46 39.87 5.49
C ARG A 1099 8.97 40.06 5.80
N MET A 1100 8.13 39.09 5.44
CA MET A 1100 6.72 39.15 5.75
C MET A 1100 6.41 39.00 7.25
N VAL A 1101 7.19 38.18 7.98
CA VAL A 1101 7.15 38.11 9.45
C VAL A 1101 7.46 39.49 10.04
N ALA A 1102 8.55 40.15 9.61
CA ALA A 1102 8.92 41.47 10.10
C ALA A 1102 7.84 42.53 9.84
N GLN A 1103 7.26 42.55 8.63
CA GLN A 1103 6.17 43.45 8.28
C GLN A 1103 4.89 43.17 9.09
N SER A 1104 4.60 41.91 9.40
CA SER A 1104 3.43 41.52 10.21
C SER A 1104 3.58 41.99 11.66
N TYR A 1105 4.77 41.83 12.26
CA TYR A 1105 5.09 42.37 13.59
C TYR A 1105 5.00 43.90 13.63
N GLU A 1106 5.50 44.59 12.59
CA GLU A 1106 5.39 46.05 12.46
C GLU A 1106 3.93 46.50 12.44
N LYS A 1107 3.07 45.83 11.65
CA LYS A 1107 1.64 46.12 11.58
C LYS A 1107 0.91 45.86 12.90
N LEU A 1108 1.37 44.88 13.67
CA LEU A 1108 0.87 44.58 15.02
C LEU A 1108 1.44 45.50 16.11
N SER A 1109 2.41 46.37 15.78
CA SER A 1109 3.16 47.19 16.75
C SER A 1109 3.88 46.36 17.82
N GLU A 1110 4.34 45.16 17.45
CA GLU A 1110 5.07 44.21 18.30
C GLU A 1110 6.56 44.16 17.84
N ASP A 1111 7.48 43.83 18.76
CA ASP A 1111 8.92 43.73 18.42
C ASP A 1111 9.25 42.38 17.77
N VAL A 1112 10.10 42.37 16.75
CA VAL A 1112 10.46 41.16 16.01
C VAL A 1112 11.34 40.26 16.91
N PRO A 1113 10.99 38.97 17.09
CA PRO A 1113 11.81 38.03 17.87
C PRO A 1113 13.25 37.92 17.36
N GLU A 1114 14.21 37.80 18.28
CA GLU A 1114 15.65 37.77 17.97
C GLU A 1114 16.02 36.67 16.97
N LYS A 1115 15.34 35.51 17.06
CA LYS A 1115 15.48 34.37 16.12
C LYS A 1115 15.25 34.73 14.65
N PHE A 1116 14.51 35.79 14.36
CA PHE A 1116 14.24 36.26 12.99
C PHE A 1116 15.09 37.49 12.60
N LYS A 1117 15.59 38.26 13.57
CA LYS A 1117 16.44 39.44 13.33
C LYS A 1117 17.76 39.08 12.63
N GLU A 1118 18.37 37.95 12.99
CA GLU A 1118 19.59 37.45 12.32
C GLU A 1118 19.35 37.12 10.83
N LEU A 1119 18.25 36.43 10.53
CA LEU A 1119 17.87 36.09 9.14
C LEU A 1119 17.46 37.32 8.34
N LEU A 1120 16.84 38.30 8.99
CA LEU A 1120 16.45 39.56 8.37
C LEU A 1120 17.68 40.38 7.96
N ASN A 1121 18.74 40.38 8.78
CA ASN A 1121 20.02 41.00 8.45
C ASN A 1121 20.70 40.32 7.25
N LEU A 1122 20.61 38.99 7.14
CA LEU A 1122 21.10 38.23 5.99
C LEU A 1122 20.26 38.46 4.71
N ALA A 1123 18.99 38.84 4.86
CA ALA A 1123 18.10 39.18 3.76
C ALA A 1123 18.29 40.62 3.23
N GLY A 1124 19.20 41.41 3.82
CA GLY A 1124 19.46 42.82 3.50
C GLY A 1124 20.15 43.07 2.16
N GLY A 1125 19.36 43.08 1.07
CA GLY A 1125 19.74 43.59 -0.26
C GLY A 1125 18.51 43.98 -1.08
N PRO A 1126 18.58 44.97 -2.00
CA PRO A 1126 17.42 45.44 -2.74
C PRO A 1126 17.12 44.47 -3.88
N TYR A 1127 16.29 43.48 -3.59
CA TYR A 1127 15.41 42.88 -4.60
C TYR A 1127 13.98 43.12 -4.12
N GLY A 1128 13.37 44.14 -4.75
CA GLY A 1128 11.97 44.48 -4.62
C GLY A 1128 11.08 43.29 -4.95
N ASN A 1129 9.82 43.36 -4.48
CA ASN A 1129 8.71 42.46 -4.78
C ASN A 1129 9.17 41.24 -5.56
N MET A 1130 9.48 40.14 -4.86
CA MET A 1130 9.55 38.84 -5.53
C MET A 1130 8.30 38.81 -6.40
N PRO A 1131 8.42 38.76 -7.75
CA PRO A 1131 7.24 38.85 -8.58
C PRO A 1131 6.34 37.75 -8.07
N VAL A 1132 5.11 38.11 -7.68
CA VAL A 1132 4.05 37.13 -7.47
C VAL A 1132 4.18 36.21 -8.65
N GLN A 1133 4.58 34.95 -8.41
CA GLN A 1133 4.99 34.11 -9.54
C GLN A 1133 3.80 34.16 -10.50
N PRO A 1134 4.01 34.58 -11.77
CA PRO A 1134 2.96 34.38 -12.76
C PRO A 1134 2.58 32.90 -12.69
N PRO A 1135 1.35 32.49 -13.07
CA PRO A 1135 1.04 31.08 -13.25
C PRO A 1135 2.26 30.44 -13.92
N PRO A 1136 2.80 29.34 -13.35
CA PRO A 1136 4.07 28.80 -13.79
C PRO A 1136 4.03 28.76 -15.30
N GLU A 1137 5.09 29.19 -15.99
CA GLU A 1137 5.22 28.83 -17.39
C GLU A 1137 5.16 27.31 -17.39
N ILE A 1138 3.97 26.80 -17.71
CA ILE A 1138 3.73 25.39 -17.80
C ILE A 1138 4.63 24.99 -18.95
N ARG A 1139 5.82 24.45 -18.68
CA ARG A 1139 6.62 23.78 -19.69
C ARG A 1139 5.95 22.44 -19.91
N LEU A 1140 5.11 22.34 -20.96
CA LEU A 1140 4.62 21.06 -21.46
C LEU A 1140 5.64 20.53 -22.45
N ASP A 1141 6.32 19.47 -22.02
CA ASP A 1141 7.02 18.52 -22.86
C ASP A 1141 5.95 17.58 -23.43
N THR A 1142 5.82 17.49 -24.76
CA THR A 1142 4.70 16.99 -25.59
C THR A 1142 4.27 15.53 -25.44
N ASN A 1143 4.41 14.93 -24.25
CA ASN A 1143 3.99 13.55 -23.96
C ASN A 1143 3.12 13.45 -22.68
N GLU A 1144 2.23 14.42 -22.43
CA GLU A 1144 1.15 14.34 -21.45
C GLU A 1144 -0.07 13.52 -21.91
N ARG A 1145 0.15 12.28 -22.38
CA ARG A 1145 -0.95 11.30 -22.43
C ARG A 1145 -1.01 10.35 -21.24
N VAL A 1146 -0.04 10.41 -20.31
CA VAL A 1146 -0.10 9.68 -19.04
C VAL A 1146 0.62 10.50 -17.97
N ARG A 1147 -0.04 11.50 -17.38
CA ARG A 1147 0.51 12.23 -16.22
C ARG A 1147 -0.40 12.12 -15.01
N ARG A 1148 0.07 11.38 -13.99
CA ARG A 1148 -0.46 11.44 -12.62
C ARG A 1148 0.67 11.72 -11.63
N ARG A 1149 0.66 12.95 -11.11
CA ARG A 1149 1.30 13.55 -9.94
C ARG A 1149 2.84 13.56 -9.96
N ASP A 1150 3.43 14.59 -10.57
CA ASP A 1150 4.18 15.63 -9.83
C ASP A 1150 5.27 16.38 -10.61
N LYS A 1151 5.22 17.71 -10.56
CA LYS A 1151 6.44 18.52 -10.44
C LYS A 1151 6.70 18.63 -8.94
N VAL A 1152 7.93 18.48 -8.47
CA VAL A 1152 8.73 19.63 -8.04
C VAL A 1152 10.18 19.22 -7.95
N THR A 1153 11.04 19.94 -8.65
CA THR A 1153 12.30 20.55 -8.14
C THR A 1153 13.03 21.12 -9.36
N GLY A 1154 12.48 22.22 -9.89
CA GLY A 1154 13.05 23.00 -10.98
C GLY A 1154 13.69 24.32 -10.54
N TYR A 1155 14.02 24.49 -9.26
CA TYR A 1155 14.55 25.75 -8.72
C TYR A 1155 16.01 25.72 -8.24
N PHE A 1156 16.75 24.62 -8.41
CA PHE A 1156 18.13 24.49 -7.85
C PHE A 1156 19.29 24.33 -8.86
N LYS A 1157 19.15 24.73 -10.13
CA LYS A 1157 20.28 24.81 -11.09
C LYS A 1157 20.56 26.21 -11.66
N ARG A 1158 19.98 27.27 -11.10
CA ARG A 1158 20.43 28.66 -11.30
C ARG A 1158 20.88 29.23 -9.97
N TRP A 1159 22.17 29.05 -9.67
CA TRP A 1159 23.04 29.91 -8.86
C TRP A 1159 24.33 29.12 -8.59
N ARG A 1160 25.09 28.95 -9.69
CA ARG A 1160 26.54 28.99 -9.67
C ARG A 1160 26.96 30.04 -10.67
#